data_AF-A0A2S7J7T7-F1
#
_entry.id   AF-A0A2S7J7T7-F1
#
_cell.length_a   1.000
_cell.length_b   1.000
_cell.length_c   1.000
_cell.angle_alpha   90.00
_cell.angle_beta   90.00
_cell.angle_gamma   90.00
#
_symmetry.space_group_name_H-M   'P 1'
#
loop_
_entity.id
_entity.type
_entity.pdbx_description
1 polymer ?
#
loop_
_entity_poly.entity_id
_entity_poly.type
_entity_poly.pdbx_seq_one_letter_code
_entity_poly.pdbx_strand_id
1 'polypeptide(L)'
;MRSPGLAVKPTAGSSSELENGGMPAKNAFDGDLKTRWASSKDEKSWLQFDFGKKTQIGYMKLVWENAYGKEYLLQASDDGVAWKTLRTVTTGKGGAEEYFNLGADARYYRMQGVKRGTDYGYSLYEWEFKTPGSDNTMPTLATSELATPADGVPHVALLPATQEPLESTRFTLPDGTLVTRFGFVGRGRHGRERGEEWAEIGYGTNETVDASGNPVDKGPGNYLSFVPNYFKNRTWGTEIIDNSNVAGVTKPTLRINQYFQQAQLAGGHSFFRGFDRPGVLGYGWMSAGQLVNDKLYNTGVASCPVVPKPQNGKLRNDSGLNDGCSVTLSTYPGHTQLLPDANGVMVPTGKNIPARSLVLGDVIEFTGSFFSTTEVMAALGDTGGKRYYTTEVTYVMGKGLRPWYGVQPRLMNAPLPDETLQGGIGSVSYDYADNGRWIFQQQQNNIGMQNMQRFVEGRQLIHTNMLNGSHTEAGNDRYLPAVGLLGPRFNQTNCFACHVGNGRSPAPSAINQRLDTMAVRTAMLDANGKQVPDTRYGTAVQMNALSQGQTPQDWGNSVRVKEFRVQNMNLADGTLVELRQPVLSFDGPEPAVVSLRAAQPMIGTGLLEAVPEADILARVRTTPDQDGVMGRANFVFDPETGNVRLGRFGWKAGKFSLRHQAASALLADMSVTSPVYPSRECLAGPKNCKTATPDKGITEAELVKITQYLQLLAVPAQRSLTSGFPKGVAPLKDLDVNPTQVVRGAALFNTMRCSACHTTEMKTGAGHLMDELRNQTIKPYTDLLLHDMGAGLADDYTESRATGSLWRTAPLWGIGYTERVMGDANKVGYLHDGRARNLTEAVMWHGGEALAARNRFAALPTADRQALLAFLKSL
;
A
#
# COMPACT_ATOMS: atom_id res chain seq x y z
N MET A 1 6.68 39.78 -18.14
CA MET A 1 5.73 39.45 -19.23
C MET A 1 5.92 37.97 -19.58
N ARG A 2 4.84 37.22 -19.80
CA ARG A 2 4.92 35.84 -20.30
C ARG A 2 5.08 35.90 -21.82
N SER A 3 6.28 35.58 -22.32
CA SER A 3 6.55 35.57 -23.77
C SER A 3 6.44 34.13 -24.28
N PRO A 4 5.45 33.79 -25.12
CA PRO A 4 5.34 32.46 -25.71
C PRO A 4 6.49 32.19 -26.69
N GLY A 5 6.75 30.92 -26.95
CA GLY A 5 7.77 30.49 -27.91
C GLY A 5 7.39 30.87 -29.34
N LEU A 6 8.37 31.33 -30.11
CA LEU A 6 8.19 31.72 -31.52
C LEU A 6 8.54 30.57 -32.44
N ALA A 7 7.78 30.39 -33.53
CA ALA A 7 8.07 29.35 -34.52
C ALA A 7 9.46 29.56 -35.16
N VAL A 8 10.18 28.46 -35.36
CA VAL A 8 11.51 28.43 -35.98
C VAL A 8 11.48 27.44 -37.14
N LYS A 9 12.04 27.83 -38.29
CA LYS A 9 12.17 26.96 -39.46
C LYS A 9 13.63 26.51 -39.68
N PRO A 10 13.85 25.24 -40.04
CA PRO A 10 15.13 24.79 -40.57
C PRO A 10 15.55 25.52 -41.83
N THR A 11 16.85 25.54 -42.11
CA THR A 11 17.42 26.05 -43.37
C THR A 11 17.58 24.97 -44.42
N ALA A 12 17.87 23.73 -44.00
CA ALA A 12 18.02 22.58 -44.88
C ALA A 12 17.64 21.29 -44.14
N GLY A 13 17.32 20.23 -44.89
CA GLY A 13 17.05 18.91 -44.35
C GLY A 13 17.69 17.80 -45.17
N SER A 14 18.05 16.72 -44.48
CA SER A 14 18.61 15.50 -45.06
C SER A 14 18.07 14.29 -44.33
N SER A 15 18.14 13.11 -44.94
CA SER A 15 17.64 11.87 -44.35
C SER A 15 18.45 10.67 -44.81
N SER A 16 18.17 9.53 -44.20
CA SER A 16 18.50 8.22 -44.77
C SER A 16 17.78 7.97 -46.10
N GLU A 17 17.99 6.77 -46.67
CA GLU A 17 17.36 6.32 -47.90
C GLU A 17 15.84 6.53 -47.89
N LEU A 18 15.32 7.02 -49.01
CA LEU A 18 13.92 7.40 -49.17
C LEU A 18 13.07 6.21 -49.64
N GLU A 19 11.76 6.27 -49.38
CA GLU A 19 10.79 5.37 -50.01
C GLU A 19 10.82 5.51 -51.55
N ASN A 20 10.92 6.76 -52.03
CA ASN A 20 11.13 7.13 -53.43
C ASN A 20 11.57 8.61 -53.53
N GLY A 21 12.01 9.04 -54.71
CA GLY A 21 12.52 10.41 -54.93
C GLY A 21 11.52 11.55 -54.75
N GLY A 22 10.21 11.27 -54.66
CA GLY A 22 9.15 12.26 -54.46
C GLY A 22 8.91 12.66 -53.00
N MET A 23 9.59 11.99 -52.04
CA MET A 23 9.37 12.18 -50.60
C MET A 23 10.63 12.67 -49.85
N PRO A 24 11.34 13.70 -50.34
CA PRO A 24 12.57 14.19 -49.72
C PRO A 24 12.34 14.85 -48.36
N ALA A 25 13.43 14.99 -47.58
CA ALA A 25 13.42 15.62 -46.26
C ALA A 25 12.79 17.03 -46.21
N LYS A 26 12.87 17.80 -47.32
CA LYS A 26 12.26 19.14 -47.42
C LYS A 26 10.75 19.17 -47.21
N ASN A 27 10.08 18.05 -47.52
CA ASN A 27 8.63 17.93 -47.40
C ASN A 27 8.17 17.81 -45.93
N ALA A 28 9.08 17.69 -44.97
CA ALA A 28 8.73 17.61 -43.55
C ALA A 28 8.94 18.94 -42.80
N PHE A 29 9.20 20.05 -43.52
CA PHE A 29 9.29 21.39 -42.93
C PHE A 29 8.85 22.50 -43.90
N ASP A 30 8.05 22.15 -44.92
CA ASP A 30 7.55 23.09 -45.93
C ASP A 30 6.23 23.76 -45.50
N GLY A 31 5.56 23.22 -44.48
CA GLY A 31 4.28 23.70 -43.97
C GLY A 31 3.06 23.21 -44.77
N ASP A 32 3.22 22.24 -45.66
CA ASP A 32 2.12 21.64 -46.44
C ASP A 32 1.85 20.20 -45.98
N LEU A 33 0.74 19.99 -45.25
CA LEU A 33 0.34 18.66 -44.79
C LEU A 33 -0.11 17.70 -45.93
N LYS A 34 -0.01 18.11 -47.20
CA LYS A 34 -0.22 17.25 -48.38
C LYS A 34 1.07 16.65 -48.92
N THR A 35 2.23 17.19 -48.54
CA THR A 35 3.55 16.63 -48.87
C THR A 35 4.06 15.87 -47.64
N ARG A 36 4.99 14.93 -47.85
CA ARG A 36 5.62 14.17 -46.74
C ARG A 36 7.03 13.76 -47.07
N TRP A 37 7.86 13.67 -46.03
CA TRP A 37 9.09 12.87 -46.07
C TRP A 37 8.75 11.40 -45.80
N ALA A 38 9.42 10.47 -46.48
CA ALA A 38 9.28 9.04 -46.21
C ALA A 38 10.61 8.31 -46.43
N SER A 39 10.98 7.45 -45.47
CA SER A 39 12.17 6.61 -45.53
C SER A 39 11.90 5.22 -46.12
N SER A 40 12.97 4.52 -46.48
CA SER A 40 12.94 3.10 -46.78
C SER A 40 12.49 2.27 -45.56
N LYS A 41 12.24 0.97 -45.77
CA LYS A 41 11.77 0.05 -44.72
C LYS A 41 12.87 -0.39 -43.74
N ASP A 42 13.80 0.50 -43.41
CA ASP A 42 14.87 0.29 -42.42
C ASP A 42 14.48 0.93 -41.08
N GLU A 43 14.56 0.16 -39.99
CA GLU A 43 14.33 0.64 -38.62
C GLU A 43 15.36 1.68 -38.18
N LYS A 44 16.54 1.71 -38.78
CA LYS A 44 17.61 2.67 -38.48
C LYS A 44 17.52 3.95 -39.30
N SER A 45 16.46 4.13 -40.08
CA SER A 45 16.22 5.35 -40.85
C SER A 45 16.12 6.59 -39.97
N TRP A 46 16.55 7.72 -40.51
CA TRP A 46 16.62 8.99 -39.78
C TRP A 46 16.26 10.17 -40.67
N LEU A 47 15.77 11.24 -40.04
CA LEU A 47 15.52 12.55 -40.64
C LEU A 47 16.22 13.60 -39.79
N GLN A 48 16.98 14.51 -40.40
CA GLN A 48 17.63 15.59 -39.67
C GLN A 48 17.56 16.93 -40.40
N PHE A 49 17.63 18.00 -39.61
CA PHE A 49 17.54 19.38 -40.06
C PHE A 49 18.73 20.22 -39.60
N ASP A 50 19.23 21.07 -40.48
CA ASP A 50 20.25 22.09 -40.23
C ASP A 50 19.59 23.47 -40.11
N PHE A 51 19.83 24.18 -39.00
CA PHE A 51 19.33 25.53 -38.76
C PHE A 51 20.33 26.62 -39.21
N GLY A 52 21.47 26.24 -39.79
CA GLY A 52 22.53 27.11 -40.29
C GLY A 52 23.42 27.70 -39.18
N LYS A 53 22.88 27.83 -37.96
CA LYS A 53 23.54 28.30 -36.74
C LYS A 53 22.95 27.60 -35.52
N LYS A 54 23.64 27.72 -34.37
CA LYS A 54 23.05 27.31 -33.09
C LYS A 54 21.75 28.07 -32.84
N THR A 55 20.71 27.31 -32.54
CA THR A 55 19.36 27.82 -32.39
C THR A 55 18.74 27.19 -31.16
N GLN A 56 18.18 28.02 -30.28
CA GLN A 56 17.50 27.49 -29.10
C GLN A 56 16.12 26.97 -29.46
N ILE A 57 15.86 25.71 -29.11
CA ILE A 57 14.60 25.01 -29.31
C ILE A 57 14.04 24.61 -27.94
N GLY A 58 12.87 25.13 -27.62
CA GLY A 58 12.10 24.77 -26.43
C GLY A 58 11.04 23.69 -26.70
N TYR A 59 10.63 23.55 -27.96
CA TYR A 59 9.51 22.71 -28.37
C TYR A 59 9.71 22.08 -29.75
N MET A 60 9.23 20.84 -29.89
CA MET A 60 9.11 20.12 -31.16
C MET A 60 7.73 19.52 -31.29
N LYS A 61 7.20 19.46 -32.51
CA LYS A 61 5.99 18.72 -32.85
C LYS A 61 6.20 17.92 -34.12
N LEU A 62 6.04 16.61 -34.03
CA LEU A 62 6.09 15.70 -35.17
C LEU A 62 4.66 15.43 -35.62
N VAL A 63 4.38 15.64 -36.90
CA VAL A 63 3.09 15.31 -37.53
C VAL A 63 3.32 14.10 -38.44
N TRP A 64 3.05 12.92 -37.91
CA TRP A 64 3.24 11.66 -38.61
C TRP A 64 2.17 11.42 -39.67
N GLU A 65 2.58 10.73 -40.73
CA GLU A 65 1.66 9.94 -41.55
C GLU A 65 1.27 8.65 -40.79
N ASN A 66 0.40 7.80 -41.34
CA ASN A 66 0.12 6.48 -40.74
C ASN A 66 1.39 5.64 -40.53
N ALA A 67 2.44 5.85 -41.31
CA ALA A 67 3.75 5.23 -41.15
C ALA A 67 4.62 5.95 -40.11
N TYR A 68 4.33 5.71 -38.82
CA TYR A 68 4.99 6.36 -37.68
C TYR A 68 6.08 5.51 -37.02
N GLY A 69 6.91 6.12 -36.17
CA GLY A 69 7.85 5.41 -35.32
C GLY A 69 7.23 4.91 -34.01
N LYS A 70 7.30 3.60 -33.74
CA LYS A 70 6.90 3.06 -32.43
C LYS A 70 7.91 3.39 -31.35
N GLU A 71 9.18 3.30 -31.72
CA GLU A 71 10.32 3.67 -30.89
C GLU A 71 11.29 4.52 -31.73
N TYR A 72 11.74 5.65 -31.19
CA TYR A 72 12.67 6.56 -31.84
C TYR A 72 13.34 7.51 -30.83
N LEU A 73 14.44 8.13 -31.25
CA LEU A 73 15.16 9.13 -30.48
C LEU A 73 15.01 10.50 -31.14
N LEU A 74 14.80 11.54 -30.33
CA LEU A 74 15.00 12.92 -30.76
C LEU A 74 16.36 13.38 -30.26
N GLN A 75 17.18 13.93 -31.15
CA GLN A 75 18.59 14.21 -30.87
C GLN A 75 18.98 15.61 -31.36
N ALA A 76 20.04 16.16 -30.78
CA ALA A 76 20.64 17.42 -31.16
C ALA A 76 22.15 17.27 -31.35
N SER A 77 22.74 18.08 -32.22
CA SER A 77 24.17 18.08 -32.52
C SER A 77 24.66 19.48 -32.93
N ASP A 78 25.90 19.81 -32.57
CA ASP A 78 26.56 21.04 -33.01
C ASP A 78 27.22 20.89 -34.39
N ASP A 79 27.64 19.67 -34.76
CA ASP A 79 28.46 19.36 -35.93
C ASP A 79 27.78 18.40 -36.94
N GLY A 80 26.63 17.83 -36.58
CA GLY A 80 25.90 16.85 -37.38
C GLY A 80 26.47 15.43 -37.31
N VAL A 81 27.51 15.20 -36.49
CA VAL A 81 28.23 13.92 -36.37
C VAL A 81 28.10 13.36 -34.95
N ALA A 82 28.38 14.18 -33.94
CA ALA A 82 28.24 13.81 -32.53
C ALA A 82 26.83 14.18 -32.03
N TRP A 83 26.04 13.18 -31.65
CA TRP A 83 24.63 13.36 -31.30
C TRP A 83 24.38 13.17 -29.81
N LYS A 84 23.66 14.13 -29.22
CA LYS A 84 23.09 14.03 -27.87
C LYS A 84 21.61 13.72 -27.97
N THR A 85 21.15 12.68 -27.29
CA THR A 85 19.72 12.38 -27.19
C THR A 85 19.04 13.41 -26.28
N LEU A 86 18.00 14.05 -26.82
CA LEU A 86 17.07 14.91 -26.11
C LEU A 86 15.92 14.10 -25.54
N ARG A 87 15.27 13.26 -26.35
CA ARG A 87 14.13 12.44 -25.92
C ARG A 87 14.25 11.00 -26.40
N THR A 88 13.83 10.07 -25.55
CA THR A 88 13.67 8.65 -25.90
C THR A 88 12.19 8.30 -25.91
N VAL A 89 11.65 8.01 -27.09
CA VAL A 89 10.25 7.66 -27.27
C VAL A 89 10.16 6.15 -27.45
N THR A 90 9.49 5.47 -26.54
CA THR A 90 9.33 3.99 -26.55
C THR A 90 7.89 3.54 -26.82
N THR A 91 6.95 4.48 -26.88
CA THR A 91 5.52 4.22 -27.03
C THR A 91 4.90 5.24 -27.98
N GLY A 92 5.56 5.47 -29.12
CA GLY A 92 5.05 6.36 -30.16
C GLY A 92 3.64 5.97 -30.57
N LYS A 93 2.81 6.98 -30.82
CA LYS A 93 1.39 6.85 -31.13
C LYS A 93 1.06 7.21 -32.58
N GLY A 94 1.97 7.87 -33.29
CA GLY A 94 1.67 8.49 -34.58
C GLY A 94 0.76 9.71 -34.41
N GLY A 95 0.19 10.19 -35.52
CA GLY A 95 -0.55 11.46 -35.52
C GLY A 95 0.34 12.65 -35.15
N ALA A 96 -0.15 13.58 -34.34
CA ALA A 96 0.65 14.69 -33.83
C ALA A 96 1.24 14.34 -32.45
N GLU A 97 2.57 14.38 -32.33
CA GLU A 97 3.29 14.15 -31.08
C GLU A 97 4.13 15.38 -30.71
N GLU A 98 3.88 15.94 -29.53
CA GLU A 98 4.47 17.18 -29.05
C GLU A 98 5.45 16.94 -27.91
N TYR A 99 6.58 17.64 -27.94
CA TYR A 99 7.65 17.56 -26.96
C TYR A 99 7.96 18.95 -26.43
N PHE A 100 7.74 19.13 -25.14
CA PHE A 100 7.99 20.37 -24.42
C PHE A 100 9.30 20.29 -23.64
N ASN A 101 9.75 21.46 -23.19
CA ASN A 101 10.87 21.67 -22.28
C ASN A 101 12.17 21.03 -22.78
N LEU A 102 12.47 21.21 -24.07
CA LEU A 102 13.68 20.63 -24.67
C LEU A 102 14.94 21.37 -24.24
N GLY A 103 14.88 22.70 -24.11
CA GLY A 103 16.00 23.54 -23.66
C GLY A 103 17.30 23.32 -24.43
N ALA A 104 17.20 22.91 -25.70
CA ALA A 104 18.33 22.51 -26.51
C ALA A 104 18.86 23.70 -27.32
N ASP A 105 20.17 23.90 -27.32
CA ASP A 105 20.84 24.95 -28.10
C ASP A 105 21.88 24.30 -29.02
N ALA A 106 21.47 24.00 -30.25
CA ALA A 106 22.26 23.23 -31.21
C ALA A 106 21.99 23.70 -32.64
N ARG A 107 22.85 23.29 -33.58
CA ARG A 107 22.67 23.59 -35.00
C ARG A 107 21.83 22.55 -35.73
N TYR A 108 21.98 21.28 -35.36
CA TYR A 108 21.33 20.15 -36.01
C TYR A 108 20.37 19.43 -35.06
N TYR A 109 19.24 18.98 -35.59
CA TYR A 109 18.27 18.17 -34.86
C TYR A 109 17.83 16.96 -35.69
N ARG A 110 17.73 15.79 -35.06
CA ARG A 110 17.47 14.50 -35.74
C ARG A 110 16.42 13.65 -35.05
N MET A 111 15.54 13.05 -35.84
CA MET A 111 14.73 11.90 -35.46
C MET A 111 15.46 10.65 -35.95
N GLN A 112 15.81 9.76 -35.02
CA GLN A 112 16.46 8.49 -35.29
C GLN A 112 15.49 7.36 -35.00
N GLY A 113 15.11 6.61 -36.04
CA GLY A 113 14.28 5.42 -35.91
C GLY A 113 14.96 4.35 -35.06
N VAL A 114 14.14 3.63 -34.28
CA VAL A 114 14.54 2.41 -33.54
C VAL A 114 13.60 1.26 -33.86
N LYS A 115 12.29 1.50 -33.88
CA LYS A 115 11.27 0.51 -34.23
C LYS A 115 10.12 1.16 -34.99
N ARG A 116 9.69 0.54 -36.09
CA ARG A 116 8.59 1.04 -36.93
C ARG A 116 7.24 0.69 -36.31
N GLY A 117 6.26 1.57 -36.44
CA GLY A 117 4.89 1.36 -35.97
C GLY A 117 4.02 0.57 -36.94
N THR A 118 4.46 0.42 -38.18
CA THR A 118 3.79 -0.28 -39.28
C THR A 118 4.82 -1.02 -40.14
N ASP A 119 4.36 -1.74 -41.17
CA ASP A 119 5.24 -2.41 -42.14
C ASP A 119 5.94 -1.46 -43.14
N TYR A 120 5.56 -0.18 -43.12
CA TYR A 120 6.15 0.89 -43.94
C TYR A 120 7.37 1.51 -43.25
N GLY A 121 8.10 2.39 -43.96
CA GLY A 121 9.18 3.19 -43.35
C GLY A 121 8.65 4.20 -42.33
N TYR A 122 9.50 5.15 -41.92
CA TYR A 122 9.04 6.32 -41.17
C TYR A 122 8.62 7.42 -42.13
N SER A 123 7.50 8.10 -41.84
CA SER A 123 6.97 9.17 -42.68
C SER A 123 6.37 10.32 -41.86
N LEU A 124 6.79 11.55 -42.18
CA LEU A 124 6.33 12.77 -41.51
C LEU A 124 5.76 13.75 -42.54
N TYR A 125 4.56 14.25 -42.26
CA TYR A 125 3.98 15.39 -42.97
C TYR A 125 4.70 16.68 -42.59
N GLU A 126 4.98 16.91 -41.31
CA GLU A 126 5.64 18.12 -40.84
C GLU A 126 6.39 17.83 -39.53
N TRP A 127 7.48 18.56 -39.29
CA TRP A 127 8.16 18.63 -38.01
C TRP A 127 8.44 20.09 -37.66
N GLU A 128 7.64 20.59 -36.71
CA GLU A 128 7.59 21.99 -36.30
C GLU A 128 8.47 22.24 -35.07
N PHE A 129 9.03 23.45 -34.97
CA PHE A 129 9.91 23.87 -33.87
C PHE A 129 9.51 25.23 -33.32
N LYS A 130 9.73 25.47 -32.02
CA LYS A 130 9.61 26.80 -31.42
C LYS A 130 10.80 27.13 -30.50
N THR A 131 11.13 28.41 -30.40
CA THR A 131 12.05 28.93 -29.39
C THR A 131 11.51 28.64 -27.98
N PRO A 132 12.38 28.63 -26.95
CA PRO A 132 11.93 28.63 -25.57
C PRO A 132 10.95 29.78 -25.30
N GLY A 133 9.90 29.48 -24.54
CA GLY A 133 8.88 30.44 -24.13
C GLY A 133 8.06 29.92 -22.95
N SER A 134 7.24 30.80 -22.38
CA SER A 134 6.47 30.51 -21.16
C SER A 134 5.40 29.41 -21.32
N ASP A 135 5.08 29.05 -22.55
CA ASP A 135 4.10 28.01 -22.93
C ASP A 135 4.76 26.64 -23.16
N ASN A 136 6.08 26.57 -23.30
CA ASN A 136 6.78 25.33 -23.66
C ASN A 136 8.05 25.02 -22.86
N THR A 137 8.49 25.90 -21.98
CA THR A 137 9.72 25.73 -21.20
C THR A 137 9.40 25.87 -19.72
N MET A 138 9.92 24.97 -18.89
CA MET A 138 9.72 25.04 -17.45
C MET A 138 10.53 26.21 -16.87
N PRO A 139 9.95 27.01 -15.96
CA PRO A 139 10.71 28.06 -15.29
C PRO A 139 11.77 27.45 -14.36
N THR A 140 12.86 28.19 -14.17
CA THR A 140 13.82 27.91 -13.09
C THR A 140 13.20 28.37 -11.77
N LEU A 141 13.04 27.45 -10.83
CA LEU A 141 12.53 27.69 -9.49
C LEU A 141 13.59 28.41 -8.65
N ALA A 142 13.19 29.44 -7.90
CA ALA A 142 14.03 30.04 -6.89
C ALA A 142 14.00 29.15 -5.64
N THR A 143 14.97 28.26 -5.48
CA THR A 143 14.92 27.25 -4.41
C THR A 143 15.49 27.75 -3.08
N SER A 144 15.05 27.11 -2.00
CA SER A 144 15.52 27.38 -0.65
C SER A 144 15.82 26.10 0.09
N GLU A 145 16.85 26.16 0.93
CA GLU A 145 17.30 25.04 1.74
C GLU A 145 16.21 24.46 2.64
N LEU A 146 16.19 23.13 2.75
CA LEU A 146 15.39 22.42 3.74
C LEU A 146 16.08 22.50 5.11
N ALA A 147 15.43 23.17 6.07
CA ALA A 147 16.00 23.38 7.39
C ALA A 147 16.24 22.05 8.14
N THR A 148 17.40 21.93 8.77
CA THR A 148 17.79 20.80 9.61
C THR A 148 17.91 21.27 11.07
N PRO A 149 17.23 20.63 12.04
CA PRO A 149 17.39 20.98 13.44
C PRO A 149 18.85 20.83 13.91
N ALA A 150 19.36 21.82 14.63
CA ALA A 150 20.68 21.75 15.25
C ALA A 150 20.74 20.67 16.34
N ASP A 151 21.92 20.10 16.58
CA ASP A 151 22.14 19.13 17.65
C ASP A 151 21.82 19.74 19.03
N GLY A 152 21.26 18.92 19.92
CA GLY A 152 20.92 19.34 21.29
C GLY A 152 19.62 20.14 21.45
N VAL A 153 18.94 20.52 20.37
CA VAL A 153 17.62 21.18 20.47
C VAL A 153 16.58 20.17 21.00
N PRO A 154 15.84 20.50 22.09
CA PRO A 154 14.80 19.62 22.61
C PRO A 154 13.70 19.37 21.58
N HIS A 155 13.26 18.12 21.45
CA HIS A 155 12.11 17.77 20.63
C HIS A 155 10.82 17.81 21.45
N VAL A 156 9.70 18.04 20.77
CA VAL A 156 8.35 17.96 21.35
C VAL A 156 7.73 16.63 20.91
N ALA A 157 7.33 15.80 21.88
CA ALA A 157 6.68 14.52 21.58
C ALA A 157 5.37 14.72 20.78
N LEU A 158 5.15 13.87 19.77
CA LEU A 158 3.94 13.91 18.93
C LEU A 158 2.67 13.64 19.73
N LEU A 159 2.69 12.57 20.54
CA LEU A 159 1.55 12.12 21.31
C LEU A 159 1.73 12.47 22.79
N PRO A 160 0.64 12.82 23.51
CA PRO A 160 0.69 12.96 24.96
C PRO A 160 0.93 11.59 25.62
N ALA A 161 1.31 11.58 26.90
CA ALA A 161 1.45 10.32 27.66
C ALA A 161 0.10 9.59 27.81
N THR A 162 -0.98 10.36 28.05
CA THR A 162 -2.36 9.88 28.19
C THR A 162 -3.33 10.85 27.49
N GLN A 163 -4.39 10.30 26.92
CA GLN A 163 -5.49 11.04 26.29
C GLN A 163 -6.72 10.13 26.24
N GLU A 164 -7.94 10.66 26.34
CA GLU A 164 -9.16 9.86 26.12
C GLU A 164 -9.28 9.41 24.65
N PRO A 165 -9.63 8.14 24.37
CA PRO A 165 -9.84 7.70 22.99
C PRO A 165 -11.13 8.29 22.42
N LEU A 166 -11.23 8.35 21.08
CA LEU A 166 -12.47 8.77 20.41
C LEU A 166 -13.63 7.80 20.70
N GLU A 167 -13.31 6.52 20.81
CA GLU A 167 -14.18 5.47 21.32
C GLU A 167 -13.33 4.35 21.92
N SER A 168 -13.83 3.69 22.96
CA SER A 168 -13.23 2.50 23.56
C SER A 168 -13.76 1.26 22.87
N THR A 169 -12.83 0.44 22.38
CA THR A 169 -13.10 -0.89 21.82
C THR A 169 -13.36 -1.92 22.91
N ARG A 170 -12.89 -1.65 24.15
CA ARG A 170 -13.06 -2.53 25.30
C ARG A 170 -13.04 -1.75 26.62
N PHE A 171 -13.91 -2.11 27.56
CA PHE A 171 -13.87 -1.62 28.95
C PHE A 171 -14.59 -2.59 29.89
N THR A 172 -14.39 -2.42 31.20
CA THR A 172 -14.99 -3.27 32.25
C THR A 172 -15.87 -2.41 33.17
N LEU A 173 -17.07 -2.89 33.47
CA LEU A 173 -17.99 -2.26 34.42
C LEU A 173 -17.60 -2.58 35.88
N PRO A 174 -18.10 -1.85 36.89
CA PRO A 174 -17.71 -2.05 38.29
C PRO A 174 -17.93 -3.47 38.84
N ASP A 175 -18.88 -4.23 38.29
CA ASP A 175 -19.19 -5.60 38.69
C ASP A 175 -18.26 -6.65 38.06
N GLY A 176 -17.38 -6.25 37.13
CA GLY A 176 -16.51 -7.12 36.35
C GLY A 176 -17.03 -7.46 34.95
N THR A 177 -18.24 -7.01 34.58
CA THR A 177 -18.81 -7.22 33.24
C THR A 177 -17.89 -6.60 32.19
N LEU A 178 -17.50 -7.39 31.20
CA LEU A 178 -16.67 -6.97 30.07
C LEU A 178 -17.55 -6.47 28.92
N VAL A 179 -17.26 -5.26 28.43
CA VAL A 179 -17.90 -4.71 27.22
C VAL A 179 -16.87 -4.65 26.10
N THR A 180 -17.20 -5.24 24.95
CA THR A 180 -16.38 -5.20 23.73
C THR A 180 -17.17 -4.60 22.58
N ARG A 181 -16.59 -3.63 21.88
CA ARG A 181 -17.22 -2.86 20.79
C ARG A 181 -16.37 -2.91 19.54
N PHE A 182 -16.98 -3.22 18.42
CA PHE A 182 -16.25 -3.36 17.15
C PHE A 182 -17.15 -3.13 15.92
N GLY A 183 -16.55 -2.72 14.81
CA GLY A 183 -17.23 -2.39 13.58
C GLY A 183 -17.10 -3.46 12.48
N PHE A 184 -18.05 -3.43 11.56
CA PHE A 184 -18.07 -4.25 10.35
C PHE A 184 -18.32 -3.42 9.10
N VAL A 185 -17.91 -3.95 7.95
CA VAL A 185 -18.17 -3.41 6.62
C VAL A 185 -18.75 -4.51 5.73
N GLY A 186 -19.66 -4.14 4.84
CA GLY A 186 -20.27 -5.07 3.89
C GLY A 186 -19.23 -5.75 3.00
N ARG A 187 -19.31 -7.09 2.91
CA ARG A 187 -18.45 -7.95 2.07
C ARG A 187 -19.26 -8.64 0.98
N GLY A 188 -18.58 -9.02 -0.11
CA GLY A 188 -19.21 -9.62 -1.29
C GLY A 188 -19.61 -11.09 -1.08
N ARG A 189 -18.85 -11.82 -0.26
CA ARG A 189 -19.16 -13.19 0.18
C ARG A 189 -18.76 -13.39 1.64
N HIS A 190 -19.17 -14.53 2.17
CA HIS A 190 -18.93 -14.93 3.55
C HIS A 190 -17.54 -15.56 3.73
N GLY A 191 -16.91 -15.28 4.87
CA GLY A 191 -15.91 -16.10 5.58
C GLY A 191 -14.70 -16.67 4.86
N ARG A 192 -14.95 -17.69 4.03
CA ARG A 192 -13.98 -18.77 3.75
C ARG A 192 -14.13 -19.38 2.36
N GLU A 193 -15.06 -18.88 1.56
CA GLU A 193 -15.33 -19.46 0.25
C GLU A 193 -14.24 -19.06 -0.74
N ARG A 194 -13.37 -19.99 -1.13
CA ARG A 194 -12.55 -19.90 -2.35
C ARG A 194 -13.38 -20.13 -3.63
N GLY A 195 -14.69 -20.38 -3.47
CA GLY A 195 -15.63 -20.59 -4.56
C GLY A 195 -15.75 -22.04 -5.04
N GLU A 196 -15.09 -22.98 -4.36
CA GLU A 196 -15.10 -24.41 -4.66
C GLU A 196 -15.51 -25.24 -3.43
N GLU A 197 -15.84 -26.51 -3.65
CA GLU A 197 -16.21 -27.44 -2.56
C GLU A 197 -14.98 -28.10 -1.91
N TRP A 198 -14.85 -27.95 -0.59
CA TRP A 198 -13.74 -28.48 0.23
C TRP A 198 -14.09 -29.78 0.95
N ALA A 199 -14.69 -30.72 0.22
CA ALA A 199 -15.13 -31.97 0.81
C ALA A 199 -13.95 -32.75 1.42
N GLU A 200 -14.15 -33.28 2.63
CA GLU A 200 -13.26 -34.30 3.17
C GLU A 200 -13.27 -35.52 2.24
N ILE A 201 -12.15 -36.24 2.20
CA ILE A 201 -12.09 -37.53 1.48
C ILE A 201 -13.27 -38.43 1.91
N GLY A 202 -14.10 -38.83 0.95
CA GLY A 202 -15.29 -39.64 1.19
C GLY A 202 -16.62 -38.88 1.37
N TYR A 203 -16.64 -37.54 1.37
CA TYR A 203 -17.83 -36.72 1.68
C TYR A 203 -18.21 -35.71 0.58
N GLY A 204 -18.24 -36.16 -0.69
CA GLY A 204 -18.56 -35.32 -1.85
C GLY A 204 -17.34 -35.05 -2.72
N THR A 205 -17.51 -34.19 -3.73
CA THR A 205 -16.40 -33.83 -4.64
C THR A 205 -15.49 -32.82 -3.95
N ASN A 206 -14.22 -33.19 -3.76
CA ASN A 206 -13.20 -32.23 -3.36
C ASN A 206 -12.62 -31.57 -4.61
N GLU A 207 -12.87 -30.28 -4.76
CA GLU A 207 -12.51 -29.52 -5.95
C GLU A 207 -11.13 -28.86 -5.85
N THR A 208 -10.48 -28.98 -4.68
CA THR A 208 -9.16 -28.40 -4.39
C THR A 208 -8.00 -29.29 -4.83
N VAL A 209 -8.30 -30.50 -5.33
CA VAL A 209 -7.30 -31.44 -5.83
C VAL A 209 -7.76 -32.08 -7.14
N ASP A 210 -6.83 -32.35 -8.05
CA ASP A 210 -7.13 -33.06 -9.29
C ASP A 210 -7.28 -34.58 -9.06
N ALA A 211 -7.58 -35.35 -10.12
CA ALA A 211 -7.70 -36.81 -10.05
C ALA A 211 -6.41 -37.53 -9.63
N SER A 212 -5.26 -36.85 -9.67
CA SER A 212 -3.96 -37.35 -9.21
C SER A 212 -3.64 -36.91 -7.77
N GLY A 213 -4.53 -36.13 -7.14
CA GLY A 213 -4.34 -35.58 -5.80
C GLY A 213 -3.50 -34.29 -5.75
N ASN A 214 -3.16 -33.68 -6.88
CA ASN A 214 -2.41 -32.42 -6.89
C ASN A 214 -3.32 -31.25 -6.56
N PRO A 215 -2.86 -30.24 -5.78
CA PRO A 215 -3.64 -29.04 -5.51
C PRO A 215 -4.09 -28.33 -6.79
N VAL A 216 -5.39 -28.00 -6.87
CA VAL A 216 -6.00 -27.17 -7.90
C VAL A 216 -6.54 -25.91 -7.23
N ASP A 217 -6.28 -24.75 -7.84
CA ASP A 217 -6.81 -23.46 -7.41
C ASP A 217 -7.91 -23.01 -8.39
N LYS A 218 -9.14 -22.86 -7.91
CA LYS A 218 -10.28 -22.35 -8.70
C LYS A 218 -10.42 -20.82 -8.67
N GLY A 219 -9.48 -20.12 -8.07
CA GLY A 219 -9.40 -18.66 -8.04
C GLY A 219 -9.82 -18.05 -6.70
N PRO A 220 -9.63 -16.74 -6.56
CA PRO A 220 -9.79 -16.06 -5.27
C PRO A 220 -11.25 -15.95 -4.85
N GLY A 221 -11.50 -16.19 -3.57
CA GLY A 221 -12.74 -15.87 -2.87
C GLY A 221 -12.97 -14.36 -2.68
N ASN A 222 -14.14 -13.99 -2.16
CA ASN A 222 -14.55 -12.58 -1.94
C ASN A 222 -14.68 -12.20 -0.45
N TYR A 223 -13.86 -12.80 0.42
CA TYR A 223 -13.88 -12.55 1.86
C TYR A 223 -13.28 -11.19 2.28
N LEU A 224 -12.08 -10.88 1.78
CA LEU A 224 -11.35 -9.65 2.12
C LEU A 224 -11.69 -8.49 1.19
N SER A 225 -12.65 -8.68 0.27
CA SER A 225 -13.03 -7.70 -0.76
C SER A 225 -13.91 -6.59 -0.20
N PHE A 226 -13.98 -5.46 -0.88
CA PHE A 226 -14.89 -4.37 -0.55
C PHE A 226 -16.02 -4.31 -1.59
N VAL A 227 -17.28 -4.23 -1.13
CA VAL A 227 -18.43 -4.09 -2.04
C VAL A 227 -18.49 -2.68 -2.63
N PRO A 228 -19.09 -2.48 -3.82
CA PRO A 228 -19.29 -1.14 -4.37
C PRO A 228 -19.97 -0.19 -3.36
N ASN A 229 -19.47 1.03 -3.27
CA ASN A 229 -19.92 2.10 -2.37
C ASN A 229 -19.89 1.70 -0.88
N TYR A 230 -18.91 0.87 -0.47
CA TYR A 230 -18.70 0.42 0.92
C TYR A 230 -18.63 1.57 1.96
N PHE A 231 -18.22 2.76 1.55
CA PHE A 231 -18.07 3.95 2.39
C PHE A 231 -19.36 4.72 2.69
N LYS A 232 -20.49 4.38 2.07
CA LYS A 232 -21.78 5.05 2.33
C LYS A 232 -22.43 4.49 3.61
N ASN A 233 -23.51 3.73 3.47
CA ASN A 233 -24.28 3.21 4.60
C ASN A 233 -24.01 1.71 4.85
N ARG A 234 -22.81 1.21 4.54
CA ARG A 234 -22.48 -0.23 4.56
C ARG A 234 -21.54 -0.61 5.69
N THR A 235 -21.43 0.23 6.70
CA THR A 235 -20.74 -0.08 7.95
C THR A 235 -21.72 -0.09 9.11
N TRP A 236 -21.43 -0.90 10.12
CA TRP A 236 -22.23 -0.96 11.35
C TRP A 236 -21.37 -1.36 12.53
N GLY A 237 -21.86 -1.08 13.74
CA GLY A 237 -21.21 -1.46 14.99
C GLY A 237 -21.84 -2.70 15.62
N THR A 238 -21.06 -3.41 16.42
CA THR A 238 -21.50 -4.46 17.34
C THR A 238 -20.95 -4.19 18.74
N GLU A 239 -21.77 -4.42 19.76
CA GLU A 239 -21.38 -4.43 21.16
C GLU A 239 -21.73 -5.79 21.77
N ILE A 240 -20.76 -6.40 22.46
CA ILE A 240 -20.95 -7.61 23.25
C ILE A 240 -20.70 -7.26 24.72
N ILE A 241 -21.71 -7.50 25.56
CA ILE A 241 -21.67 -7.35 27.01
C ILE A 241 -21.61 -8.74 27.63
N ASP A 242 -20.51 -9.03 28.31
CA ASP A 242 -20.11 -10.35 28.79
C ASP A 242 -19.96 -10.32 30.31
N ASN A 243 -20.85 -11.03 31.02
CA ASN A 243 -20.81 -11.10 32.48
C ASN A 243 -19.98 -12.29 33.02
N SER A 244 -19.22 -12.99 32.18
CA SER A 244 -18.43 -14.17 32.60
C SER A 244 -17.32 -13.88 33.59
N ASN A 245 -16.89 -12.62 33.69
CA ASN A 245 -15.91 -12.17 34.69
C ASN A 245 -16.56 -11.67 35.99
N VAL A 246 -17.89 -11.58 36.06
CA VAL A 246 -18.60 -11.13 37.27
C VAL A 246 -18.50 -12.21 38.34
N ALA A 247 -18.04 -11.84 39.53
CA ALA A 247 -17.87 -12.77 40.64
C ALA A 247 -19.20 -13.46 41.00
N GLY A 248 -19.16 -14.80 41.12
CA GLY A 248 -20.33 -15.63 41.46
C GLY A 248 -21.23 -16.02 40.28
N VAL A 249 -20.99 -15.51 39.08
CA VAL A 249 -21.73 -15.94 37.87
C VAL A 249 -21.24 -17.32 37.42
N THR A 250 -22.11 -18.32 37.51
CA THR A 250 -21.83 -19.70 37.07
C THR A 250 -22.49 -20.09 35.74
N LYS A 251 -23.44 -19.27 35.27
CA LYS A 251 -24.13 -19.40 33.99
C LYS A 251 -24.07 -18.07 33.23
N PRO A 252 -22.89 -17.71 32.72
CA PRO A 252 -22.70 -16.44 32.04
C PRO A 252 -23.55 -16.32 30.77
N THR A 253 -23.80 -15.08 30.41
CA THR A 253 -24.54 -14.68 29.21
C THR A 253 -23.78 -13.60 28.46
N LEU A 254 -23.98 -13.59 27.15
CA LEU A 254 -23.63 -12.48 26.29
C LEU A 254 -24.89 -11.74 25.88
N ARG A 255 -24.89 -10.41 25.99
CA ARG A 255 -25.87 -9.54 25.34
C ARG A 255 -25.20 -8.89 24.13
N ILE A 256 -25.83 -9.03 22.96
CA ILE A 256 -25.29 -8.57 21.69
C ILE A 256 -26.21 -7.50 21.12
N ASN A 257 -25.66 -6.33 20.87
CA ASN A 257 -26.32 -5.17 20.27
C ASN A 257 -25.66 -4.85 18.92
N GLN A 258 -26.44 -4.49 17.91
CA GLN A 258 -25.92 -3.96 16.64
C GLN A 258 -26.38 -2.52 16.40
N TYR A 259 -25.52 -1.73 15.76
CA TYR A 259 -25.70 -0.29 15.52
C TYR A 259 -25.51 0.03 14.04
N PHE A 260 -26.61 -0.02 13.30
CA PHE A 260 -26.65 0.27 11.87
C PHE A 260 -26.89 1.74 11.56
N GLN A 261 -26.60 2.15 10.33
CA GLN A 261 -26.85 3.51 9.84
C GLN A 261 -28.29 3.68 9.31
N GLN A 262 -29.02 2.58 9.17
CA GLN A 262 -30.36 2.48 8.63
C GLN A 262 -31.10 1.30 9.26
N ALA A 263 -32.43 1.31 9.17
CA ALA A 263 -33.26 0.24 9.69
C ALA A 263 -32.96 -1.11 9.02
N GLN A 264 -33.02 -2.19 9.79
CA GLN A 264 -32.72 -3.55 9.36
C GLN A 264 -33.88 -4.51 9.64
N LEU A 265 -33.89 -5.64 8.93
CA LEU A 265 -34.69 -6.81 9.28
C LEU A 265 -34.14 -7.42 10.58
N ALA A 266 -35.03 -7.97 11.41
CA ALA A 266 -34.58 -8.71 12.60
C ALA A 266 -33.91 -10.03 12.23
N GLY A 267 -32.92 -10.43 13.03
CA GLY A 267 -32.08 -11.60 12.78
C GLY A 267 -30.67 -11.23 12.36
N GLY A 268 -30.00 -12.10 11.59
CA GLY A 268 -28.67 -11.80 11.03
C GLY A 268 -27.50 -11.94 12.00
N HIS A 269 -27.58 -12.88 12.95
CA HIS A 269 -26.49 -13.22 13.87
C HIS A 269 -26.22 -14.71 13.83
N SER A 270 -24.96 -15.12 13.89
CA SER A 270 -24.54 -16.51 14.07
C SER A 270 -23.33 -16.59 15.00
N PHE A 271 -23.25 -17.66 15.80
CA PHE A 271 -22.34 -17.75 16.95
C PHE A 271 -21.46 -19.01 16.99
N PHE A 272 -21.87 -20.09 16.33
CA PHE A 272 -21.10 -21.33 16.31
C PHE A 272 -21.19 -21.98 14.95
N ARG A 273 -20.08 -22.52 14.46
CA ARG A 273 -20.06 -23.28 13.22
C ARG A 273 -20.76 -24.63 13.40
N GLY A 274 -21.51 -25.09 12.41
CA GLY A 274 -22.07 -26.44 12.36
C GLY A 274 -21.01 -27.50 12.05
N PHE A 275 -19.94 -27.55 12.86
CA PHE A 275 -18.75 -28.36 12.64
C PHE A 275 -19.03 -29.87 12.65
N ASP A 276 -20.14 -30.30 13.24
CA ASP A 276 -20.58 -31.69 13.33
C ASP A 276 -21.40 -32.15 12.12
N ARG A 277 -21.58 -31.30 11.10
CA ARG A 277 -22.31 -31.61 9.87
C ARG A 277 -21.32 -31.82 8.72
N PRO A 278 -21.17 -33.05 8.19
CA PRO A 278 -20.17 -33.35 7.15
C PRO A 278 -20.29 -32.51 5.86
N GLY A 279 -21.50 -32.04 5.52
CA GLY A 279 -21.74 -31.15 4.37
C GLY A 279 -21.48 -29.66 4.62
N VAL A 280 -21.06 -29.24 5.82
CA VAL A 280 -20.75 -27.84 6.13
C VAL A 280 -19.30 -27.55 5.73
N LEU A 281 -19.09 -27.35 4.43
CA LEU A 281 -17.78 -27.16 3.82
C LEU A 281 -17.38 -25.67 3.79
N GLY A 282 -18.35 -24.77 3.54
CA GLY A 282 -18.16 -23.31 3.60
C GLY A 282 -19.23 -22.55 4.40
N TYR A 283 -20.46 -23.08 4.50
CA TYR A 283 -21.60 -22.42 5.16
C TYR A 283 -22.38 -23.39 6.03
N GLY A 284 -22.71 -22.97 7.25
CA GLY A 284 -23.51 -23.75 8.19
C GLY A 284 -23.27 -23.31 9.61
N TRP A 285 -24.28 -22.70 10.22
CA TRP A 285 -24.21 -22.12 11.55
C TRP A 285 -25.18 -22.83 12.51
N MET A 286 -24.80 -22.86 13.79
CA MET A 286 -25.70 -23.11 14.91
C MET A 286 -25.96 -21.76 15.57
N SER A 287 -27.19 -21.26 15.46
CA SER A 287 -27.58 -19.97 16.01
C SER A 287 -28.48 -20.16 17.23
N ALA A 288 -27.86 -20.39 18.39
CA ALA A 288 -28.55 -20.62 19.65
C ALA A 288 -28.98 -19.33 20.38
N GLY A 289 -28.85 -18.16 19.74
CA GLY A 289 -29.17 -16.87 20.34
C GLY A 289 -30.67 -16.64 20.46
N GLN A 290 -31.10 -15.99 21.54
CA GLN A 290 -32.49 -15.61 21.79
C GLN A 290 -32.68 -14.13 21.47
N LEU A 291 -33.49 -13.81 20.46
CA LEU A 291 -33.91 -12.44 20.19
C LEU A 291 -34.77 -11.91 21.35
N VAL A 292 -34.59 -10.64 21.71
CA VAL A 292 -35.42 -9.98 22.74
C VAL A 292 -36.90 -9.99 22.35
N ASN A 293 -37.21 -9.82 21.07
CA ASN A 293 -38.56 -9.95 20.53
C ASN A 293 -38.54 -10.83 19.26
N ASP A 294 -38.81 -12.11 19.44
CA ASP A 294 -38.87 -13.11 18.36
C ASP A 294 -39.94 -12.82 17.31
N LYS A 295 -41.02 -12.10 17.66
CA LYS A 295 -42.09 -11.69 16.74
C LYS A 295 -41.61 -10.74 15.63
N LEU A 296 -40.42 -10.15 15.78
CA LEU A 296 -39.83 -9.30 14.74
C LEU A 296 -39.14 -10.12 13.64
N TYR A 297 -38.87 -11.40 13.89
CA TYR A 297 -38.16 -12.26 12.95
C TYR A 297 -39.05 -12.67 11.76
N ASN A 298 -38.46 -12.68 10.56
CA ASN A 298 -39.11 -13.09 9.31
C ASN A 298 -40.42 -12.33 8.96
N THR A 299 -40.57 -11.09 9.42
CA THR A 299 -41.73 -10.23 9.11
C THR A 299 -41.68 -9.61 7.71
N GLY A 300 -40.52 -9.64 7.05
CA GLY A 300 -40.28 -9.01 5.74
C GLY A 300 -40.14 -7.49 5.78
N VAL A 301 -40.30 -6.86 6.95
CA VAL A 301 -40.18 -5.40 7.16
C VAL A 301 -38.97 -5.08 8.03
N ALA A 302 -38.37 -3.90 7.85
CA ALA A 302 -37.20 -3.44 8.60
C ALA A 302 -37.57 -3.04 10.05
N SER A 303 -37.91 -4.02 10.88
CA SER A 303 -38.40 -3.84 12.25
C SER A 303 -37.35 -3.36 13.25
N CYS A 304 -36.06 -3.46 12.93
CA CYS A 304 -34.97 -2.99 13.80
C CYS A 304 -34.66 -1.53 13.46
N PRO A 305 -34.93 -0.58 14.36
CA PRO A 305 -34.73 0.84 14.09
C PRO A 305 -33.25 1.22 14.10
N VAL A 306 -32.96 2.45 13.65
CA VAL A 306 -31.63 3.05 13.84
C VAL A 306 -31.48 3.42 15.31
N VAL A 307 -30.47 2.84 15.97
CA VAL A 307 -30.15 3.13 17.37
C VAL A 307 -28.87 3.96 17.44
N PRO A 308 -28.89 5.15 18.09
CA PRO A 308 -27.68 5.91 18.33
C PRO A 308 -26.62 5.11 19.10
N LYS A 309 -25.36 5.22 18.65
CA LYS A 309 -24.21 4.61 19.34
C LYS A 309 -24.08 5.20 20.76
N PRO A 310 -23.72 4.39 21.76
CA PRO A 310 -23.57 4.84 23.15
C PRO A 310 -22.38 5.79 23.32
N GLN A 311 -22.37 6.53 24.44
CA GLN A 311 -21.22 7.34 24.85
C GLN A 311 -19.98 6.48 25.09
N ASN A 312 -18.80 7.11 24.99
CA ASN A 312 -17.56 6.42 25.25
C ASN A 312 -17.51 5.84 26.68
N GLY A 313 -17.06 4.60 26.82
CA GLY A 313 -16.91 3.91 28.11
C GLY A 313 -18.21 3.65 28.90
N LYS A 314 -19.40 3.85 28.32
CA LYS A 314 -20.69 3.70 29.02
C LYS A 314 -21.69 2.88 28.23
N LEU A 315 -22.49 2.05 28.90
CA LEU A 315 -23.66 1.42 28.28
C LEU A 315 -24.73 2.46 27.92
N ARG A 316 -25.60 2.12 26.97
CA ARG A 316 -26.75 2.99 26.60
C ARG A 316 -27.80 3.06 27.71
N ASN A 317 -27.98 1.97 28.44
CA ASN A 317 -28.93 1.81 29.54
C ASN A 317 -28.49 0.63 30.43
N ASP A 318 -29.10 0.51 31.62
CA ASP A 318 -28.74 -0.51 32.62
C ASP A 318 -29.12 -1.94 32.20
N SER A 319 -30.09 -2.08 31.28
CA SER A 319 -30.46 -3.40 30.76
C SER A 319 -29.42 -3.99 29.81
N GLY A 320 -28.51 -3.18 29.26
CA GLY A 320 -27.53 -3.64 28.27
C GLY A 320 -28.14 -4.14 26.94
N LEU A 321 -29.45 -4.01 26.73
CA LEU A 321 -30.14 -4.33 25.49
C LEU A 321 -30.60 -3.03 24.83
N ASN A 322 -30.39 -2.89 23.52
CA ASN A 322 -30.61 -1.64 22.82
C ASN A 322 -32.03 -1.49 22.23
N ASP A 323 -32.61 -2.58 21.70
CA ASP A 323 -33.95 -2.63 21.12
C ASP A 323 -34.48 -4.09 21.08
N GLY A 324 -35.61 -4.32 20.40
CA GLY A 324 -36.20 -5.66 20.26
C GLY A 324 -35.38 -6.65 19.41
N CYS A 325 -34.32 -6.18 18.74
CA CYS A 325 -33.44 -6.94 17.87
C CYS A 325 -32.11 -7.31 18.53
N SER A 326 -31.86 -6.87 19.77
CA SER A 326 -30.75 -7.38 20.57
C SER A 326 -30.89 -8.90 20.78
N VAL A 327 -29.75 -9.57 20.98
CA VAL A 327 -29.70 -11.03 21.22
C VAL A 327 -29.09 -11.31 22.59
N THR A 328 -29.67 -12.25 23.33
CA THR A 328 -29.01 -12.88 24.48
C THR A 328 -28.55 -14.28 24.11
N LEU A 329 -27.27 -14.58 24.33
CA LEU A 329 -26.68 -15.91 24.18
C LEU A 329 -26.25 -16.44 25.54
N SER A 330 -26.76 -17.60 25.95
CA SER A 330 -26.49 -18.20 27.27
C SER A 330 -26.07 -19.66 27.19
N THR A 331 -26.16 -20.26 26.00
CA THR A 331 -26.06 -21.70 25.80
C THR A 331 -25.11 -22.01 24.65
N TYR A 332 -24.16 -22.91 24.90
CA TYR A 332 -23.40 -23.58 23.87
C TYR A 332 -24.28 -24.70 23.26
N PRO A 333 -24.48 -24.72 21.93
CA PRO A 333 -25.41 -25.64 21.29
C PRO A 333 -24.98 -27.10 21.46
N GLY A 334 -25.97 -27.99 21.57
CA GLY A 334 -25.73 -29.43 21.43
C GLY A 334 -25.30 -29.77 20.01
N HIS A 335 -24.53 -30.84 19.87
CA HIS A 335 -23.95 -31.28 18.60
C HIS A 335 -23.75 -32.81 18.62
N THR A 336 -23.49 -33.41 17.47
CA THR A 336 -23.17 -34.84 17.40
C THR A 336 -21.70 -35.07 17.75
N GLN A 337 -21.41 -36.09 18.56
CA GLN A 337 -20.04 -36.48 18.87
C GLN A 337 -19.31 -36.87 17.59
N LEU A 338 -18.12 -36.28 17.39
CA LEU A 338 -17.22 -36.62 16.30
C LEU A 338 -16.11 -37.55 16.80
N LEU A 339 -15.82 -38.61 16.03
CA LEU A 339 -14.65 -39.47 16.21
C LEU A 339 -13.91 -39.64 14.88
N PRO A 340 -12.58 -39.84 14.89
CA PRO A 340 -11.86 -40.16 13.67
C PRO A 340 -12.31 -41.51 13.11
N ASP A 341 -12.58 -41.57 11.81
CA ASP A 341 -12.77 -42.83 11.08
C ASP A 341 -11.43 -43.54 10.80
N ALA A 342 -11.45 -44.63 10.01
CA ALA A 342 -10.23 -45.35 9.62
C ALA A 342 -9.22 -44.49 8.84
N ASN A 343 -9.68 -43.40 8.24
CA ASN A 343 -8.87 -42.41 7.55
C ASN A 343 -8.51 -41.23 8.47
N GLY A 344 -8.89 -41.20 9.74
CA GLY A 344 -8.65 -40.06 10.62
C GLY A 344 -9.54 -38.84 10.35
N VAL A 345 -10.61 -39.00 9.56
CA VAL A 345 -11.60 -37.96 9.28
C VAL A 345 -12.58 -37.88 10.45
N MET A 346 -12.87 -36.67 10.95
CA MET A 346 -13.76 -36.48 12.10
C MET A 346 -15.23 -36.59 11.69
N VAL A 347 -15.84 -37.76 11.94
CA VAL A 347 -17.20 -38.10 11.46
C VAL A 347 -18.21 -38.21 12.60
N PRO A 348 -19.49 -37.85 12.37
CA PRO A 348 -20.55 -37.98 13.36
C PRO A 348 -20.80 -39.45 13.72
N THR A 349 -20.77 -39.75 15.01
CA THR A 349 -21.03 -41.10 15.56
C THR A 349 -22.52 -41.41 15.74
N GLY A 350 -23.39 -40.42 15.53
CA GLY A 350 -24.82 -40.48 15.89
C GLY A 350 -25.10 -40.27 17.39
N LYS A 351 -24.08 -40.25 18.25
CA LYS A 351 -24.24 -39.93 19.67
C LYS A 351 -24.44 -38.43 19.86
N ASN A 352 -25.56 -38.03 20.43
CA ASN A 352 -25.86 -36.63 20.75
C ASN A 352 -25.05 -36.14 21.98
N ILE A 353 -24.38 -35.00 21.85
CA ILE A 353 -23.80 -34.22 22.95
C ILE A 353 -24.79 -33.12 23.30
N PRO A 354 -25.34 -33.10 24.53
CA PRO A 354 -26.36 -32.13 24.91
C PRO A 354 -25.79 -30.70 24.94
N ALA A 355 -26.68 -29.73 24.72
CA ALA A 355 -26.37 -28.32 24.93
C ALA A 355 -26.00 -28.06 26.40
N ARG A 356 -25.15 -27.06 26.64
CA ARG A 356 -24.73 -26.67 28.00
C ARG A 356 -24.71 -25.16 28.15
N SER A 357 -24.73 -24.66 29.38
CA SER A 357 -24.48 -23.24 29.63
C SER A 357 -23.09 -22.83 29.11
N LEU A 358 -22.97 -21.58 28.67
CA LEU A 358 -21.66 -20.99 28.38
C LEU A 358 -20.79 -20.98 29.64
N VAL A 359 -19.48 -21.01 29.45
CA VAL A 359 -18.49 -20.89 30.53
C VAL A 359 -17.37 -19.93 30.14
N LEU A 360 -16.65 -19.42 31.14
CA LEU A 360 -15.45 -18.60 30.92
C LEU A 360 -14.45 -19.35 30.02
N GLY A 361 -13.92 -18.67 29.01
CA GLY A 361 -12.99 -19.26 28.04
C GLY A 361 -13.62 -19.96 26.84
N ASP A 362 -14.95 -20.11 26.76
CA ASP A 362 -15.59 -20.61 25.53
C ASP A 362 -15.22 -19.72 24.33
N VAL A 363 -14.92 -20.37 23.20
CA VAL A 363 -14.62 -19.73 21.92
C VAL A 363 -15.90 -19.67 21.09
N ILE A 364 -16.27 -18.47 20.66
CA ILE A 364 -17.50 -18.17 19.93
C ILE A 364 -17.13 -17.61 18.56
N GLU A 365 -17.65 -18.22 17.51
CA GLU A 365 -17.48 -17.81 16.12
C GLU A 365 -18.62 -16.88 15.74
N PHE A 366 -18.38 -15.57 15.81
CA PHE A 366 -19.42 -14.58 15.60
C PHE A 366 -19.38 -14.01 14.18
N THR A 367 -20.54 -13.94 13.55
CA THR A 367 -20.77 -13.12 12.36
C THR A 367 -22.09 -12.37 12.49
N GLY A 368 -22.06 -11.10 12.12
CA GLY A 368 -23.26 -10.30 11.88
C GLY A 368 -23.67 -10.33 10.40
N SER A 369 -24.83 -9.77 10.10
CA SER A 369 -25.28 -9.55 8.73
C SER A 369 -25.94 -8.19 8.60
N PHE A 370 -25.78 -7.60 7.43
CA PHE A 370 -26.53 -6.42 7.04
C PHE A 370 -27.70 -6.87 6.18
N PHE A 371 -28.93 -6.73 6.66
CA PHE A 371 -30.15 -7.09 5.92
C PHE A 371 -31.19 -5.98 6.06
N SER A 372 -31.31 -5.12 5.06
CA SER A 372 -32.31 -4.05 5.00
C SER A 372 -33.36 -4.32 3.90
N THR A 373 -34.27 -3.37 3.67
CA THR A 373 -35.27 -3.45 2.59
C THR A 373 -34.96 -2.48 1.45
N THR A 374 -35.59 -2.69 0.29
CA THR A 374 -35.41 -1.82 -0.86
C THR A 374 -35.92 -0.41 -0.55
N GLU A 375 -37.02 -0.30 0.18
CA GLU A 375 -37.67 0.96 0.55
C GLU A 375 -36.76 1.80 1.46
N VAL A 376 -36.13 1.17 2.46
CA VAL A 376 -35.19 1.85 3.37
C VAL A 376 -33.95 2.33 2.62
N MET A 377 -33.36 1.50 1.78
CA MET A 377 -32.17 1.87 1.01
C MET A 377 -32.47 2.99 0.00
N ALA A 378 -33.61 2.91 -0.69
CA ALA A 378 -34.06 3.94 -1.63
C ALA A 378 -34.34 5.29 -0.94
N ALA A 379 -34.92 5.29 0.27
CA ALA A 379 -35.15 6.51 1.05
C ALA A 379 -33.86 7.25 1.43
N LEU A 380 -32.72 6.54 1.48
CA LEU A 380 -31.40 7.12 1.73
C LEU A 380 -30.65 7.50 0.44
N GLY A 381 -31.27 7.29 -0.73
CA GLY A 381 -30.60 7.46 -2.02
C GLY A 381 -29.47 6.46 -2.27
N ASP A 382 -29.49 5.29 -1.61
CA ASP A 382 -28.47 4.25 -1.76
C ASP A 382 -28.99 3.12 -2.66
N THR A 383 -28.36 2.95 -3.82
CA THR A 383 -28.79 2.01 -4.88
C THR A 383 -28.10 0.66 -4.85
N GLY A 384 -27.18 0.40 -3.92
CA GLY A 384 -26.53 -0.92 -3.89
C GLY A 384 -27.39 -1.99 -3.19
N GLY A 385 -26.77 -3.15 -2.99
CA GLY A 385 -27.40 -4.28 -2.31
C GLY A 385 -28.06 -3.94 -0.96
N LYS A 386 -29.18 -4.61 -0.71
CA LYS A 386 -29.90 -4.59 0.59
C LYS A 386 -29.49 -5.72 1.53
N ARG A 387 -28.58 -6.59 1.09
CA ARG A 387 -28.03 -7.70 1.86
C ARG A 387 -26.52 -7.74 1.67
N TYR A 388 -25.77 -7.69 2.76
CA TYR A 388 -24.33 -7.92 2.75
C TYR A 388 -23.93 -8.92 3.81
N TYR A 389 -22.90 -9.69 3.48
CA TYR A 389 -22.15 -10.49 4.44
C TYR A 389 -21.08 -9.62 5.11
N THR A 390 -20.30 -10.24 6.00
CA THR A 390 -19.19 -9.59 6.70
C THR A 390 -18.04 -10.58 6.95
N THR A 391 -16.99 -10.08 7.60
CA THR A 391 -15.89 -10.88 8.10
C THR A 391 -16.28 -11.63 9.37
N GLU A 392 -15.85 -12.88 9.51
CA GLU A 392 -16.07 -13.66 10.73
C GLU A 392 -15.05 -13.27 11.80
N VAL A 393 -15.50 -13.11 13.03
CA VAL A 393 -14.65 -12.78 14.18
C VAL A 393 -14.74 -13.85 15.25
N THR A 394 -13.67 -13.98 16.03
CA THR A 394 -13.64 -14.90 17.17
C THR A 394 -13.72 -14.12 18.47
N TYR A 395 -14.70 -14.45 19.29
CA TYR A 395 -14.87 -13.91 20.63
C TYR A 395 -14.55 -14.99 21.67
N VAL A 396 -13.73 -14.67 22.67
CA VAL A 396 -13.41 -15.57 23.77
C VAL A 396 -14.04 -15.03 25.04
N MET A 397 -14.92 -15.83 25.67
CA MET A 397 -15.62 -15.46 26.91
C MET A 397 -14.62 -14.98 27.98
N GLY A 398 -14.86 -13.79 28.52
CA GLY A 398 -14.06 -13.09 29.52
C GLY A 398 -12.82 -12.37 28.98
N LYS A 399 -12.47 -12.57 27.71
CA LYS A 399 -11.30 -11.97 27.07
C LYS A 399 -11.63 -10.97 25.95
N GLY A 400 -12.74 -11.16 25.24
CA GLY A 400 -13.12 -10.30 24.12
C GLY A 400 -12.69 -10.85 22.75
N LEU A 401 -12.57 -9.97 21.76
CA LEU A 401 -12.17 -10.34 20.41
C LEU A 401 -10.72 -10.83 20.33
N ARG A 402 -10.50 -11.85 19.49
CA ARG A 402 -9.18 -12.41 19.18
C ARG A 402 -9.03 -12.67 17.68
N PRO A 403 -7.86 -12.34 17.09
CA PRO A 403 -7.47 -12.89 15.80
C PRO A 403 -7.45 -14.42 15.87
N TRP A 404 -7.69 -15.10 14.74
CA TRP A 404 -7.95 -16.53 14.73
C TRP A 404 -7.32 -17.25 13.53
N TYR A 405 -7.22 -18.57 13.67
CA TYR A 405 -6.88 -19.51 12.61
C TYR A 405 -7.79 -20.74 12.71
N GLY A 406 -7.94 -21.48 11.62
CA GLY A 406 -8.79 -22.67 11.55
C GLY A 406 -8.05 -23.91 12.04
N VAL A 407 -8.69 -24.68 12.92
CA VAL A 407 -8.24 -25.97 13.43
C VAL A 407 -9.22 -27.10 13.07
N GLN A 408 -8.80 -28.35 13.23
CA GLN A 408 -9.71 -29.48 13.08
C GLN A 408 -10.76 -29.49 14.22
N PRO A 409 -11.99 -29.95 13.97
CA PRO A 409 -12.54 -30.39 12.68
C PRO A 409 -12.87 -29.22 11.74
N ARG A 410 -12.63 -29.39 10.43
CA ARG A 410 -13.17 -28.53 9.35
C ARG A 410 -12.88 -27.02 9.55
N LEU A 411 -11.66 -26.65 9.92
CA LEU A 411 -11.25 -25.26 10.16
C LEU A 411 -12.06 -24.52 11.25
N MET A 412 -12.61 -25.16 12.28
CA MET A 412 -13.17 -24.45 13.45
C MET A 412 -12.21 -23.36 13.96
N ASN A 413 -12.73 -22.23 14.45
CA ASN A 413 -11.84 -21.15 14.88
C ASN A 413 -11.18 -21.48 16.22
N ALA A 414 -9.88 -21.29 16.25
CA ALA A 414 -9.12 -21.18 17.48
C ALA A 414 -8.49 -19.77 17.56
N PRO A 415 -8.45 -19.15 18.76
CA PRO A 415 -7.75 -17.89 18.92
C PRO A 415 -6.26 -18.08 18.63
N LEU A 416 -5.69 -17.15 17.89
CA LEU A 416 -4.26 -17.12 17.62
C LEU A 416 -3.49 -16.83 18.92
N PRO A 417 -2.36 -17.53 19.17
CA PRO A 417 -1.44 -17.24 20.26
C PRO A 417 -0.81 -15.85 20.13
N ASP A 418 -0.50 -15.20 21.26
CA ASP A 418 0.03 -13.82 21.28
C ASP A 418 1.35 -13.67 20.54
N GLU A 419 2.18 -14.71 20.49
CA GLU A 419 3.46 -14.74 19.76
C GLU A 419 3.27 -14.56 18.25
N THR A 420 2.12 -14.96 17.70
CA THR A 420 1.80 -14.80 16.27
C THR A 420 1.25 -13.42 15.94
N LEU A 421 0.84 -12.64 16.93
CA LEU A 421 0.19 -11.34 16.74
C LEU A 421 1.22 -10.26 16.47
N GLN A 422 1.38 -9.89 15.19
CA GLN A 422 2.34 -8.85 14.78
C GLN A 422 1.83 -7.44 15.05
N GLY A 423 0.52 -7.21 14.95
CA GLY A 423 -0.13 -5.95 15.30
C GLY A 423 -0.84 -5.96 16.66
N GLY A 424 -0.47 -6.88 17.56
CA GLY A 424 -1.24 -7.12 18.79
C GLY A 424 -2.63 -7.68 18.50
N ILE A 425 -3.62 -7.42 19.37
CA ILE A 425 -4.98 -7.99 19.22
C ILE A 425 -5.73 -7.48 17.98
N GLY A 426 -5.23 -6.42 17.34
CA GLY A 426 -5.75 -5.89 16.08
C GLY A 426 -5.21 -6.59 14.83
N SER A 427 -4.30 -7.56 14.96
CA SER A 427 -3.75 -8.31 13.82
C SER A 427 -4.85 -8.95 12.97
N VAL A 428 -4.68 -8.97 11.65
CA VAL A 428 -5.60 -9.67 10.73
C VAL A 428 -5.42 -11.18 10.91
N SER A 429 -6.53 -11.90 11.08
CA SER A 429 -6.58 -13.37 11.12
C SER A 429 -6.02 -14.01 9.84
N TYR A 430 -5.79 -15.32 9.87
CA TYR A 430 -5.36 -16.05 8.66
C TYR A 430 -6.43 -15.97 7.57
N ASP A 431 -5.98 -15.73 6.34
CA ASP A 431 -6.84 -15.68 5.16
C ASP A 431 -7.09 -17.08 4.60
N TYR A 432 -8.34 -17.53 4.65
CA TYR A 432 -8.77 -18.81 4.09
C TYR A 432 -9.48 -18.65 2.73
N ALA A 433 -9.61 -17.44 2.19
CA ALA A 433 -10.34 -17.21 0.95
C ALA A 433 -9.43 -17.05 -0.28
N ASP A 434 -8.14 -17.35 -0.16
CA ASP A 434 -7.12 -17.24 -1.23
C ASP A 434 -7.14 -15.88 -1.94
N ASN A 435 -7.29 -14.80 -1.16
CA ASN A 435 -7.36 -13.45 -1.69
C ASN A 435 -6.36 -12.52 -1.00
N GLY A 436 -5.19 -13.09 -0.67
CA GLY A 436 -4.05 -12.42 -0.03
C GLY A 436 -3.59 -11.13 -0.69
N ARG A 437 -3.98 -10.84 -1.95
CA ARG A 437 -3.84 -9.52 -2.57
C ARG A 437 -4.53 -8.38 -1.82
N TRP A 438 -5.53 -8.69 -0.99
CA TRP A 438 -6.31 -7.75 -0.18
C TRP A 438 -5.83 -7.64 1.27
N ILE A 439 -4.88 -8.48 1.71
CA ILE A 439 -4.53 -8.60 3.14
C ILE A 439 -3.99 -7.29 3.73
N PHE A 440 -3.26 -6.51 2.93
CA PHE A 440 -2.72 -5.19 3.32
C PHE A 440 -3.76 -4.07 3.30
N GLN A 441 -4.98 -4.35 2.89
CA GLN A 441 -6.07 -3.39 2.79
C GLN A 441 -7.09 -3.56 3.92
N GLN A 442 -6.80 -4.44 4.89
CA GLN A 442 -7.71 -4.74 5.98
C GLN A 442 -7.49 -3.82 7.17
N GLN A 443 -8.59 -3.56 7.86
CA GLN A 443 -8.66 -2.83 9.11
C GLN A 443 -8.30 -3.71 10.32
N GLN A 444 -8.08 -3.08 11.48
CA GLN A 444 -7.80 -3.78 12.73
C GLN A 444 -8.92 -4.78 13.06
N ASN A 445 -8.57 -5.98 13.52
CA ASN A 445 -9.55 -7.02 13.89
C ASN A 445 -10.52 -6.56 15.00
N ASN A 446 -10.07 -5.66 15.87
CA ASN A 446 -10.84 -5.02 16.93
C ASN A 446 -11.24 -3.57 16.60
N ILE A 447 -11.32 -3.19 15.32
CA ILE A 447 -11.69 -1.82 14.92
C ILE A 447 -13.00 -1.37 15.57
N GLY A 448 -13.02 -0.16 16.11
CA GLY A 448 -14.17 0.45 16.77
C GLY A 448 -15.37 0.67 15.84
N MET A 449 -16.55 0.79 16.44
CA MET A 449 -17.82 0.90 15.72
C MET A 449 -17.93 2.19 14.90
N GLN A 450 -17.30 3.27 15.34
CA GLN A 450 -17.23 4.53 14.59
C GLN A 450 -16.00 4.58 13.68
N ASN A 451 -14.89 4.00 14.13
CA ASN A 451 -13.63 3.94 13.39
C ASN A 451 -13.74 3.13 12.11
N MET A 452 -14.62 2.14 12.04
CA MET A 452 -14.91 1.45 10.78
C MET A 452 -15.39 2.43 9.68
N GLN A 453 -16.25 3.39 10.02
CA GLN A 453 -16.69 4.42 9.07
C GLN A 453 -15.53 5.34 8.66
N ARG A 454 -14.70 5.76 9.63
CA ARG A 454 -13.50 6.57 9.36
C ARG A 454 -12.52 5.86 8.43
N PHE A 455 -12.32 4.57 8.65
CA PHE A 455 -11.49 3.70 7.81
C PHE A 455 -11.97 3.68 6.36
N VAL A 456 -13.26 3.39 6.13
CA VAL A 456 -13.78 3.29 4.76
C VAL A 456 -13.83 4.63 4.02
N GLU A 457 -14.06 5.74 4.72
CA GLU A 457 -14.05 7.07 4.11
C GLU A 457 -12.63 7.53 3.75
N GLY A 458 -11.64 7.24 4.59
CA GLY A 458 -10.24 7.48 4.25
C GLY A 458 -9.78 6.58 3.11
N ARG A 459 -10.20 5.32 3.11
CA ARG A 459 -9.97 4.37 2.01
C ARG A 459 -10.54 4.89 0.69
N GLN A 460 -11.76 5.44 0.70
CA GLN A 460 -12.36 6.04 -0.49
C GLN A 460 -11.40 7.03 -1.16
N LEU A 461 -10.84 7.97 -0.39
CA LEU A 461 -9.91 9.00 -0.87
C LEU A 461 -8.59 8.43 -1.39
N ILE A 462 -8.01 7.43 -0.73
CA ILE A 462 -6.78 6.74 -1.17
C ILE A 462 -6.94 6.13 -2.57
N HIS A 463 -8.15 5.62 -2.86
CA HIS A 463 -8.51 5.03 -4.14
C HIS A 463 -9.00 6.05 -5.19
N THR A 464 -9.23 7.31 -4.82
CA THR A 464 -9.76 8.35 -5.72
C THR A 464 -8.69 8.86 -6.67
N ASN A 465 -9.00 8.82 -7.97
CA ASN A 465 -8.27 9.52 -9.01
C ASN A 465 -8.57 11.03 -8.93
N MET A 466 -7.57 11.86 -8.60
CA MET A 466 -7.71 13.31 -8.40
C MET A 466 -7.90 14.11 -9.71
N LEU A 467 -7.85 13.45 -10.87
CA LEU A 467 -8.17 14.07 -12.15
C LEU A 467 -9.67 14.03 -12.42
N ASN A 468 -10.30 12.87 -12.24
CA ASN A 468 -11.67 12.61 -12.68
C ASN A 468 -12.59 12.09 -11.55
N GLY A 469 -12.11 11.92 -10.32
CA GLY A 469 -12.89 11.42 -9.19
C GLY A 469 -13.27 9.94 -9.26
N SER A 470 -12.87 9.18 -10.29
CA SER A 470 -13.13 7.74 -10.35
C SER A 470 -12.29 6.98 -9.32
N HIS A 471 -12.74 5.81 -8.89
CA HIS A 471 -11.97 4.95 -7.99
C HIS A 471 -11.22 3.86 -8.75
N THR A 472 -10.12 3.35 -8.19
CA THR A 472 -9.43 2.17 -8.77
C THR A 472 -10.26 0.90 -8.70
N GLU A 473 -11.33 0.90 -7.92
CA GLU A 473 -12.27 -0.20 -7.76
C GLU A 473 -13.58 0.10 -8.49
N ALA A 474 -14.04 -0.87 -9.28
CA ALA A 474 -15.25 -0.74 -10.08
C ALA A 474 -16.53 -0.61 -9.23
N GLY A 475 -17.54 0.05 -9.79
CA GLY A 475 -18.88 0.18 -9.19
C GLY A 475 -19.01 1.25 -8.11
N ASN A 476 -17.93 1.91 -7.70
CA ASN A 476 -18.00 3.04 -6.77
C ASN A 476 -18.37 4.35 -7.49
N ASP A 477 -19.20 5.15 -6.84
CA ASP A 477 -19.56 6.49 -7.31
C ASP A 477 -18.34 7.41 -7.32
N ARG A 478 -18.27 8.33 -8.28
CA ARG A 478 -17.15 9.28 -8.35
C ARG A 478 -17.12 10.22 -7.14
N TYR A 479 -15.95 10.42 -6.58
CA TYR A 479 -15.71 11.46 -5.58
C TYR A 479 -15.42 12.81 -6.26
N LEU A 480 -16.49 13.53 -6.62
CA LEU A 480 -16.41 14.80 -7.35
C LEU A 480 -15.57 15.90 -6.67
N PRO A 481 -15.51 16.04 -5.32
CA PRO A 481 -14.70 17.09 -4.69
C PRO A 481 -13.19 17.00 -5.03
N ALA A 482 -12.69 15.80 -5.35
CA ALA A 482 -11.30 15.60 -5.75
C ALA A 482 -10.97 16.08 -7.17
N VAL A 483 -11.97 16.33 -8.02
CA VAL A 483 -11.76 16.69 -9.43
C VAL A 483 -11.05 18.05 -9.54
N GLY A 484 -9.95 18.05 -10.27
CA GLY A 484 -9.14 19.25 -10.52
C GLY A 484 -8.25 19.65 -9.35
N LEU A 485 -8.02 18.77 -8.37
CA LEU A 485 -7.02 18.99 -7.30
C LEU A 485 -5.61 18.63 -7.75
N LEU A 486 -5.49 17.77 -8.77
CA LEU A 486 -4.20 17.36 -9.35
C LEU A 486 -3.49 18.56 -10.00
N GLY A 487 -2.21 18.73 -9.70
CA GLY A 487 -1.39 19.76 -10.34
C GLY A 487 -1.10 19.49 -11.81
N PRO A 488 -0.51 20.47 -12.52
CA PRO A 488 -0.20 20.34 -13.95
C PRO A 488 0.87 19.28 -14.26
N ARG A 489 1.67 18.90 -13.26
CA ARG A 489 2.66 17.82 -13.33
C ARG A 489 2.51 16.93 -12.10
N PHE A 490 2.65 15.62 -12.24
CA PHE A 490 2.49 14.63 -11.16
C PHE A 490 3.18 13.31 -11.54
N ASN A 491 3.29 12.35 -10.61
CA ASN A 491 3.68 10.98 -10.90
C ASN A 491 2.46 10.10 -11.10
N GLN A 492 1.53 10.07 -10.13
CA GLN A 492 0.29 9.31 -10.25
C GLN A 492 -0.94 10.12 -9.85
N THR A 493 -2.11 9.66 -10.28
CA THR A 493 -3.39 10.35 -10.04
C THR A 493 -4.08 9.93 -8.75
N ASN A 494 -3.62 8.86 -8.10
CA ASN A 494 -4.14 8.36 -6.83
C ASN A 494 -3.00 7.67 -6.04
N CYS A 495 -3.19 7.49 -4.73
CA CYS A 495 -2.17 6.90 -3.85
C CYS A 495 -1.87 5.43 -4.20
N PHE A 496 -2.90 4.68 -4.58
CA PHE A 496 -2.83 3.23 -4.82
C PHE A 496 -2.01 2.86 -6.06
N ALA A 497 -1.85 3.77 -7.02
CA ALA A 497 -1.04 3.56 -8.22
C ALA A 497 0.47 3.46 -7.91
N CYS A 498 0.95 4.12 -6.84
CA CYS A 498 2.30 3.91 -6.32
C CYS A 498 2.33 2.81 -5.25
N HIS A 499 1.30 2.74 -4.39
CA HIS A 499 1.20 1.75 -3.31
C HIS A 499 0.30 0.58 -3.71
N VAL A 500 0.76 -0.28 -4.63
CA VAL A 500 -0.02 -1.39 -5.18
C VAL A 500 -0.55 -2.27 -4.05
N GLY A 501 -1.87 -2.34 -3.86
CA GLY A 501 -2.46 -3.17 -2.81
C GLY A 501 -2.19 -2.68 -1.39
N ASN A 502 -1.86 -1.40 -1.19
CA ASN A 502 -1.19 -0.85 0.02
C ASN A 502 0.23 -1.38 0.27
N GLY A 503 0.79 -2.11 -0.68
CA GLY A 503 2.14 -2.63 -0.66
C GLY A 503 3.15 -1.66 -1.27
N ARG A 504 4.12 -2.25 -1.96
CA ARG A 504 5.25 -1.55 -2.58
C ARG A 504 4.90 -1.14 -4.01
N SER A 505 5.65 -0.18 -4.54
CA SER A 505 5.64 0.13 -5.97
C SER A 505 6.26 -1.02 -6.77
N PRO A 506 5.88 -1.20 -8.05
CA PRO A 506 6.58 -2.10 -8.95
C PRO A 506 8.08 -1.79 -9.00
N ALA A 507 8.90 -2.84 -8.96
CA ALA A 507 10.35 -2.71 -9.01
C ALA A 507 10.86 -2.34 -10.41
N PRO A 508 12.04 -1.71 -10.49
CA PRO A 508 12.81 -1.64 -11.73
C PRO A 508 13.18 -3.04 -12.20
N SER A 509 12.69 -3.45 -13.37
CA SER A 509 12.87 -4.79 -13.94
C SER A 509 13.39 -4.79 -15.38
N ALA A 510 13.25 -3.70 -16.13
CA ALA A 510 13.68 -3.61 -17.52
C ALA A 510 14.39 -2.28 -17.85
N ILE A 511 15.32 -2.32 -18.82
CA ILE A 511 15.89 -1.12 -19.45
C ILE A 511 14.77 -0.31 -20.11
N ASN A 512 14.89 1.02 -20.08
CA ASN A 512 13.91 2.00 -20.53
C ASN A 512 12.57 2.01 -19.77
N GLN A 513 12.41 1.18 -18.73
CA GLN A 513 11.25 1.26 -17.85
C GLN A 513 11.17 2.64 -17.22
N ARG A 514 10.01 3.29 -17.39
CA ARG A 514 9.68 4.55 -16.74
C ARG A 514 9.32 4.31 -15.28
N LEU A 515 9.76 5.20 -14.40
CA LEU A 515 9.70 5.02 -12.94
C LEU A 515 8.65 5.93 -12.27
N ASP A 516 7.56 6.27 -12.96
CA ASP A 516 6.51 7.18 -12.48
C ASP A 516 5.57 6.56 -11.42
N THR A 517 5.83 5.33 -10.99
CA THR A 517 5.21 4.68 -9.81
C THR A 517 6.13 4.67 -8.59
N MET A 518 7.35 5.19 -8.74
CA MET A 518 8.36 5.35 -7.68
C MET A 518 8.63 6.85 -7.47
N ALA A 519 9.12 7.22 -6.30
CA ALA A 519 9.53 8.59 -6.04
C ALA A 519 11.00 8.78 -6.44
N VAL A 520 11.30 9.81 -7.24
CA VAL A 520 12.67 10.23 -7.55
C VAL A 520 12.91 11.57 -6.88
N ARG A 521 13.63 11.56 -5.76
CA ARG A 521 14.01 12.80 -5.05
C ARG A 521 15.18 13.46 -5.76
N THR A 522 15.13 14.79 -5.79
CA THR A 522 16.09 15.61 -6.53
C THR A 522 16.56 16.77 -5.70
N ALA A 523 17.83 17.09 -5.87
CA ALA A 523 18.45 18.26 -5.28
C ALA A 523 19.62 18.72 -6.15
N MET A 524 20.08 19.93 -5.87
CA MET A 524 21.35 20.46 -6.33
C MET A 524 22.22 20.88 -5.14
N LEU A 525 23.50 21.10 -5.40
CA LEU A 525 24.41 21.73 -4.45
C LEU A 525 24.48 23.22 -4.75
N ASP A 526 24.30 24.05 -3.72
CA ASP A 526 24.53 25.49 -3.83
C ASP A 526 26.03 25.81 -3.93
N ALA A 527 26.37 27.10 -4.02
CA ALA A 527 27.77 27.55 -4.13
C ALA A 527 28.66 27.15 -2.93
N ASN A 528 28.06 26.80 -1.79
CA ASN A 528 28.76 26.35 -0.59
C ASN A 528 28.78 24.82 -0.46
N GLY A 529 28.33 24.10 -1.48
CA GLY A 529 28.21 22.64 -1.45
C GLY A 529 27.03 22.12 -0.64
N LYS A 530 26.06 22.97 -0.28
CA LYS A 530 24.91 22.58 0.54
C LYS A 530 23.75 22.14 -0.33
N GLN A 531 23.07 21.08 0.09
CA GLN A 531 21.92 20.55 -0.63
C GLN A 531 20.71 21.49 -0.55
N VAL A 532 20.19 21.87 -1.71
CA VAL A 532 18.91 22.59 -1.89
C VAL A 532 18.05 21.87 -2.93
N PRO A 533 16.71 22.07 -2.94
CA PRO A 533 15.87 21.50 -3.99
C PRO A 533 16.39 21.84 -5.38
N ASP A 534 16.22 20.93 -6.34
CA ASP A 534 16.65 21.15 -7.72
C ASP A 534 15.86 22.31 -8.34
N THR A 535 16.50 23.19 -9.09
CA THR A 535 15.83 24.38 -9.64
C THR A 535 14.84 24.06 -10.76
N ARG A 536 14.80 22.84 -11.30
CA ARG A 536 13.84 22.41 -12.31
C ARG A 536 12.77 21.51 -11.73
N TYR A 537 13.18 20.55 -10.90
CA TYR A 537 12.30 19.51 -10.36
C TYR A 537 11.83 19.78 -8.92
N GLY A 538 12.45 20.74 -8.22
CA GLY A 538 12.23 20.92 -6.79
C GLY A 538 12.74 19.71 -6.01
N THR A 539 12.00 19.30 -4.98
CA THR A 539 12.37 18.16 -4.12
C THR A 539 12.12 16.78 -4.73
N ALA A 540 11.34 16.67 -5.82
CA ALA A 540 11.04 15.41 -6.49
C ALA A 540 10.60 15.60 -7.94
N VAL A 541 10.97 14.66 -8.82
CA VAL A 541 10.50 14.68 -10.22
C VAL A 541 9.03 14.31 -10.29
N GLN A 542 8.28 15.07 -11.10
CA GLN A 542 6.89 14.81 -11.48
C GLN A 542 6.82 14.52 -12.98
N MET A 543 6.75 13.23 -13.32
CA MET A 543 7.06 12.73 -14.67
C MET A 543 5.92 12.92 -15.67
N ASN A 544 4.67 12.91 -15.21
CA ASN A 544 3.46 13.09 -16.02
C ASN A 544 3.02 14.56 -16.01
N ALA A 545 2.35 14.98 -17.08
CA ALA A 545 1.84 16.33 -17.20
C ALA A 545 0.55 16.39 -18.03
N LEU A 546 -0.27 17.40 -17.75
CA LEU A 546 -1.52 17.68 -18.45
C LEU A 546 -1.51 19.13 -18.95
N SER A 547 -2.09 19.34 -20.14
CA SER A 547 -2.44 20.66 -20.61
C SER A 547 -3.54 21.28 -19.74
N GLN A 548 -3.81 22.58 -19.91
CA GLN A 548 -4.96 23.23 -19.27
C GLN A 548 -6.30 22.55 -19.66
N GLY A 549 -6.38 21.98 -20.87
CA GLY A 549 -7.50 21.18 -21.35
C GLY A 549 -7.46 19.71 -20.93
N GLN A 550 -6.64 19.34 -19.95
CA GLN A 550 -6.50 17.97 -19.41
C GLN A 550 -6.06 16.91 -20.43
N THR A 551 -5.34 17.33 -21.48
CA THR A 551 -4.72 16.40 -22.45
C THR A 551 -3.31 16.03 -21.97
N PRO A 552 -2.90 14.75 -22.00
CA PRO A 552 -1.54 14.35 -21.68
C PRO A 552 -0.50 15.10 -22.52
N GLN A 553 0.55 15.61 -21.89
CA GLN A 553 1.66 16.29 -22.55
C GLN A 553 2.99 15.72 -22.08
N ASP A 554 3.98 15.69 -22.98
CA ASP A 554 5.34 15.29 -22.64
C ASP A 554 6.23 16.50 -22.33
N TRP A 555 6.42 16.77 -21.04
CA TRP A 555 7.22 17.89 -20.51
C TRP A 555 8.69 17.56 -20.19
N GLY A 556 9.21 16.39 -20.56
CA GLY A 556 10.66 16.14 -20.43
C GLY A 556 11.08 15.77 -19.03
N ASN A 557 10.17 15.17 -18.29
CA ASN A 557 10.37 14.85 -16.89
C ASN A 557 10.47 13.34 -16.64
N SER A 558 10.51 12.49 -17.68
CA SER A 558 10.61 11.06 -17.44
C SER A 558 11.97 10.71 -16.85
N VAL A 559 11.93 9.86 -15.83
CA VAL A 559 13.09 9.14 -15.32
C VAL A 559 12.92 7.67 -15.68
N ARG A 560 13.98 7.08 -16.21
CA ARG A 560 13.99 5.72 -16.72
C ARG A 560 15.17 4.92 -16.19
N VAL A 561 15.06 3.60 -16.24
CA VAL A 561 16.20 2.69 -16.06
C VAL A 561 17.06 2.75 -17.32
N LYS A 562 18.29 3.24 -17.19
CA LYS A 562 19.29 3.25 -18.26
C LYS A 562 19.92 1.87 -18.43
N GLU A 563 20.37 1.30 -17.32
CA GLU A 563 21.06 0.01 -17.24
C GLU A 563 20.97 -0.54 -15.82
N PHE A 564 21.41 -1.78 -15.63
CA PHE A 564 21.62 -2.37 -14.31
C PHE A 564 23.11 -2.61 -14.09
N ARG A 565 23.68 -2.00 -13.06
CA ARG A 565 25.02 -2.37 -12.58
C ARG A 565 24.91 -3.68 -11.83
N VAL A 566 25.71 -4.67 -12.21
CA VAL A 566 25.66 -6.02 -11.63
C VAL A 566 26.91 -6.27 -10.80
N GLN A 567 26.74 -6.93 -9.67
CA GLN A 567 27.83 -7.50 -8.87
C GLN A 567 27.45 -8.90 -8.40
N ASN A 568 28.42 -9.79 -8.32
CA ASN A 568 28.21 -11.18 -7.94
C ASN A 568 28.79 -11.46 -6.56
N MET A 569 28.07 -12.23 -5.77
CA MET A 569 28.50 -12.68 -4.44
C MET A 569 28.22 -14.18 -4.28
N ASN A 570 29.08 -14.90 -3.57
CA ASN A 570 28.88 -16.33 -3.31
C ASN A 570 28.34 -16.55 -1.90
N LEU A 571 27.44 -17.52 -1.79
CA LEU A 571 27.08 -18.16 -0.51
C LEU A 571 28.07 -19.29 -0.21
N ALA A 572 28.15 -19.73 1.05
CA ALA A 572 29.10 -20.76 1.48
C ALA A 572 28.91 -22.13 0.80
N ASP A 573 27.73 -22.41 0.25
CA ASP A 573 27.47 -23.63 -0.53
C ASP A 573 27.80 -23.49 -2.03
N GLY A 574 28.43 -22.39 -2.43
CA GLY A 574 28.81 -22.12 -3.82
C GLY A 574 27.69 -21.50 -4.67
N THR A 575 26.49 -21.28 -4.11
CA THR A 575 25.42 -20.59 -4.83
C THR A 575 25.85 -19.15 -5.16
N LEU A 576 25.81 -18.81 -6.45
CA LEU A 576 26.04 -17.45 -6.95
C LEU A 576 24.78 -16.60 -6.75
N VAL A 577 24.91 -15.46 -6.09
CA VAL A 577 23.88 -14.44 -5.95
C VAL A 577 24.28 -13.23 -6.79
N GLU A 578 23.54 -13.00 -7.87
CA GLU A 578 23.69 -11.83 -8.72
C GLU A 578 22.87 -10.67 -8.11
N LEU A 579 23.57 -9.62 -7.69
CA LEU A 579 22.96 -8.37 -7.22
C LEU A 579 22.96 -7.36 -8.36
N ARG A 580 21.90 -6.55 -8.44
CA ARG A 580 21.79 -5.47 -9.42
C ARG A 580 21.39 -4.15 -8.78
N GLN A 581 21.83 -3.03 -9.37
CA GLN A 581 21.43 -1.67 -9.01
C GLN A 581 20.96 -0.94 -10.27
N PRO A 582 19.76 -0.32 -10.27
CA PRO A 582 19.30 0.47 -11.41
C PRO A 582 20.14 1.75 -11.53
N VAL A 583 20.61 2.04 -12.75
CA VAL A 583 21.17 3.34 -13.12
C VAL A 583 20.10 4.14 -13.83
N LEU A 584 19.96 5.41 -13.49
CA LEU A 584 18.88 6.26 -14.01
C LEU A 584 19.33 7.03 -15.25
N SER A 585 18.35 7.38 -16.09
CA SER A 585 18.48 8.39 -17.13
C SER A 585 17.29 9.34 -17.09
N PHE A 586 17.52 10.60 -17.44
CA PHE A 586 16.52 11.66 -17.44
C PHE A 586 16.27 12.14 -18.88
N ASP A 587 15.00 12.34 -19.24
CA ASP A 587 14.66 13.01 -20.50
C ASP A 587 15.04 14.49 -20.46
N GLY A 588 14.97 15.10 -19.27
CA GLY A 588 15.46 16.44 -19.02
C GLY A 588 16.88 16.43 -18.44
N PRO A 589 17.39 17.59 -18.03
CA PRO A 589 18.74 17.65 -17.49
C PRO A 589 18.87 16.90 -16.16
N GLU A 590 19.95 16.13 -16.02
CA GLU A 590 20.19 15.33 -14.82
C GLU A 590 20.42 16.22 -13.58
N PRO A 591 19.71 15.97 -12.46
CA PRO A 591 19.97 16.64 -11.18
C PRO A 591 21.35 16.29 -10.64
N ALA A 592 21.97 17.20 -9.89
CA ALA A 592 23.28 16.91 -9.28
C ALA A 592 23.20 15.86 -8.16
N VAL A 593 22.03 15.75 -7.49
CA VAL A 593 21.77 14.77 -6.44
C VAL A 593 20.43 14.09 -6.69
N VAL A 594 20.43 12.75 -6.67
CA VAL A 594 19.25 11.92 -6.95
C VAL A 594 19.10 10.78 -5.94
N SER A 595 17.85 10.44 -5.60
CA SER A 595 17.51 9.27 -4.78
C SER A 595 16.24 8.61 -5.30
N LEU A 596 16.36 7.35 -5.77
CA LEU A 596 15.23 6.52 -6.18
C LEU A 596 14.60 5.86 -4.97
N ARG A 597 13.27 5.93 -4.85
CA ARG A 597 12.53 5.40 -3.70
C ARG A 597 11.31 4.61 -4.12
N ALA A 598 11.30 3.33 -3.77
CA ALA A 598 10.13 2.49 -3.81
C ALA A 598 9.08 2.98 -2.82
N ALA A 599 7.80 2.87 -3.17
CA ALA A 599 6.72 3.09 -2.21
C ALA A 599 6.83 2.06 -1.06
N GLN A 600 6.63 2.50 0.17
CA GLN A 600 6.66 1.61 1.35
C GLN A 600 5.27 0.98 1.57
N PRO A 601 5.19 -0.26 2.10
CA PRO A 601 3.91 -0.80 2.56
C PRO A 601 3.27 0.13 3.61
N MET A 602 1.96 0.36 3.50
CA MET A 602 1.21 1.26 4.40
C MET A 602 0.63 0.56 5.63
N ILE A 603 0.81 -0.76 5.76
CA ILE A 603 0.27 -1.55 6.87
C ILE A 603 0.92 -1.22 8.22
N GLY A 604 0.11 -1.19 9.28
CA GLY A 604 0.57 -1.03 10.66
C GLY A 604 1.19 0.33 10.99
N THR A 605 1.11 1.32 10.09
CA THR A 605 1.78 2.60 10.32
C THR A 605 1.22 3.36 11.51
N GLY A 606 -0.07 3.20 11.84
CA GLY A 606 -0.64 3.74 13.07
C GLY A 606 -0.05 3.14 14.34
N LEU A 607 0.24 1.83 14.34
CA LEU A 607 0.90 1.17 15.47
C LEU A 607 2.31 1.73 15.67
N LEU A 608 3.04 2.02 14.59
CA LEU A 608 4.37 2.65 14.65
C LEU A 608 4.31 4.12 15.12
N GLU A 609 3.26 4.86 14.74
CA GLU A 609 3.00 6.21 15.27
C GLU A 609 2.73 6.18 16.77
N ALA A 610 2.03 5.14 17.25
CA ALA A 610 1.65 4.96 18.65
C ALA A 610 2.79 4.47 19.56
N VAL A 611 3.96 4.09 19.04
CA VAL A 611 5.14 3.74 19.88
C VAL A 611 5.63 5.00 20.60
N PRO A 612 5.84 5.00 21.93
CA PRO A 612 6.39 6.15 22.65
C PRO A 612 7.77 6.59 22.11
N GLU A 613 7.99 7.89 21.95
CA GLU A 613 9.28 8.42 21.43
C GLU A 613 10.45 8.05 22.34
N ALA A 614 10.23 8.02 23.65
CA ALA A 614 11.22 7.63 24.64
C ALA A 614 11.74 6.19 24.40
N ASP A 615 10.88 5.27 23.97
CA ASP A 615 11.26 3.87 23.74
C ASP A 615 12.12 3.69 22.48
N ILE A 616 11.90 4.54 21.47
CA ILE A 616 12.75 4.61 20.27
C ILE A 616 14.10 5.23 20.64
N LEU A 617 14.08 6.36 21.36
CA LEU A 617 15.29 7.09 21.73
C LEU A 617 16.18 6.30 22.72
N ALA A 618 15.59 5.45 23.56
CA ALA A 618 16.33 4.56 24.46
C ALA A 618 17.23 3.55 23.71
N ARG A 619 17.03 3.35 22.40
CA ARG A 619 17.83 2.44 21.56
C ARG A 619 18.97 3.15 20.83
N VAL A 620 18.99 4.48 20.82
CA VAL A 620 20.07 5.25 20.20
C VAL A 620 21.37 5.02 20.97
N ARG A 621 22.45 4.69 20.27
CA ARG A 621 23.76 4.47 20.89
C ARG A 621 24.73 5.59 20.57
N THR A 622 25.59 5.90 21.53
CA THR A 622 26.76 6.78 21.35
C THR A 622 28.04 5.99 21.08
N THR A 623 28.03 4.68 21.34
CA THR A 623 29.13 3.75 21.07
C THR A 623 28.58 2.53 20.33
N PRO A 624 29.33 2.00 19.34
CA PRO A 624 28.86 0.88 18.56
C PRO A 624 28.75 -0.37 19.43
N ASP A 625 27.81 -1.25 19.09
CA ASP A 625 27.78 -2.59 19.67
C ASP A 625 28.93 -3.47 19.12
N GLN A 626 28.97 -4.73 19.54
CA GLN A 626 30.00 -5.69 19.13
C GLN A 626 30.13 -5.91 17.61
N ASP A 627 29.10 -5.59 16.82
CA ASP A 627 29.10 -5.72 15.36
C ASP A 627 29.30 -4.37 14.65
N GLY A 628 29.46 -3.27 15.39
CA GLY A 628 29.53 -1.93 14.85
C GLY A 628 28.20 -1.18 14.79
N VAL A 629 27.09 -1.77 15.26
CA VAL A 629 25.75 -1.19 15.15
C VAL A 629 25.59 -0.02 16.12
N MET A 630 25.13 1.11 15.62
CA MET A 630 24.92 2.35 16.37
C MET A 630 23.44 2.65 16.55
N GLY A 631 22.68 2.73 15.45
CA GLY A 631 21.30 3.24 15.45
C GLY A 631 21.22 4.72 15.85
N ARG A 632 20.77 5.57 14.93
CA ARG A 632 20.70 7.03 15.12
C ARG A 632 19.28 7.55 14.93
N ALA A 633 18.86 8.47 15.80
CA ALA A 633 17.60 9.19 15.59
C ALA A 633 17.76 10.27 14.51
N ASN A 634 16.72 10.45 13.69
CA ASN A 634 16.59 11.65 12.86
C ASN A 634 15.63 12.63 13.53
N PHE A 635 15.93 13.92 13.47
CA PHE A 635 15.06 14.97 13.98
C PHE A 635 14.67 15.90 12.85
N VAL A 636 13.41 16.34 12.80
CA VAL A 636 12.88 17.18 11.72
C VAL A 636 12.07 18.34 12.29
N PHE A 637 11.91 19.40 11.50
CA PHE A 637 10.97 20.45 11.83
C PHE A 637 9.54 20.05 11.43
N ASP A 638 8.60 20.32 12.32
CA ASP A 638 7.17 20.33 12.04
C ASP A 638 6.86 21.54 11.15
N PRO A 639 6.37 21.36 9.90
CA PRO A 639 6.10 22.47 8.99
C PRO A 639 4.95 23.37 9.45
N GLU A 640 4.04 22.87 10.31
CA GLU A 640 2.89 23.63 10.81
C GLU A 640 3.27 24.45 12.04
N THR A 641 4.07 23.88 12.96
CA THR A 641 4.36 24.50 14.27
C THR A 641 5.78 25.04 14.42
N GLY A 642 6.72 24.61 13.59
CA GLY A 642 8.15 24.92 13.72
C GLY A 642 8.87 24.15 14.82
N ASN A 643 8.18 23.28 15.56
CA ASN A 643 8.78 22.47 16.61
C ASN A 643 9.73 21.41 16.04
N VAL A 644 10.75 21.04 16.80
CA VAL A 644 11.59 19.87 16.50
C VAL A 644 10.83 18.61 16.92
N ARG A 645 10.78 17.60 16.04
CA ARG A 645 10.07 16.33 16.24
C ARG A 645 10.99 15.15 15.91
N LEU A 646 10.77 14.00 16.57
CA LEU A 646 11.42 12.75 16.20
C LEU A 646 10.88 12.25 14.85
N GLY A 647 11.79 12.03 13.90
CA GLY A 647 11.49 11.44 12.61
C GLY A 647 11.19 9.94 12.71
N ARG A 648 10.18 9.46 11.98
CA ARG A 648 9.69 8.07 12.05
C ARG A 648 9.34 7.45 10.69
N PHE A 649 8.83 8.26 9.76
CA PHE A 649 8.28 7.80 8.49
C PHE A 649 9.14 8.20 7.30
N GLY A 650 8.94 7.49 6.19
CA GLY A 650 9.81 7.54 5.02
C GLY A 650 11.07 6.67 5.18
N TRP A 651 11.87 6.60 4.11
CA TRP A 651 13.08 5.79 4.07
C TRP A 651 14.23 6.33 4.93
N LYS A 652 14.26 7.64 5.18
CA LYS A 652 15.28 8.32 5.99
C LYS A 652 14.69 8.93 7.27
N ALA A 653 13.54 8.41 7.74
CA ALA A 653 12.82 8.94 8.90
C ALA A 653 12.56 10.46 8.80
N GLY A 654 12.34 10.99 7.59
CA GLY A 654 12.24 12.42 7.32
C GLY A 654 10.87 13.04 7.64
N LYS A 655 9.93 12.28 8.20
CA LYS A 655 8.57 12.73 8.57
C LYS A 655 8.23 12.21 9.96
N PHE A 656 7.59 13.04 10.80
CA PHE A 656 7.36 12.70 12.21
C PHE A 656 5.98 12.09 12.50
N SER A 657 5.00 12.33 11.63
CA SER A 657 3.63 11.83 11.76
C SER A 657 3.08 11.31 10.43
N LEU A 658 2.02 10.52 10.48
CA LEU A 658 1.30 10.05 9.29
C LEU A 658 0.65 11.20 8.53
N ARG A 659 0.16 12.22 9.24
CA ARG A 659 -0.33 13.47 8.64
C ARG A 659 0.77 14.14 7.81
N HIS A 660 1.97 14.28 8.37
CA HIS A 660 3.11 14.90 7.69
C HIS A 660 3.56 14.07 6.48
N GLN A 661 3.60 12.75 6.62
CA GLN A 661 3.91 11.84 5.52
C GLN A 661 2.90 11.93 4.37
N ALA A 662 1.60 11.88 4.69
CA ALA A 662 0.52 11.95 3.70
C ALA A 662 0.53 13.28 2.94
N ALA A 663 0.63 14.41 3.67
CA ALA A 663 0.70 15.73 3.05
C ALA A 663 1.93 15.90 2.15
N SER A 664 3.08 15.38 2.57
CA SER A 664 4.31 15.42 1.77
C SER A 664 4.21 14.59 0.49
N ALA A 665 3.55 13.41 0.55
CA ALA A 665 3.35 12.55 -0.62
C ALA A 665 2.34 13.14 -1.61
N LEU A 666 1.23 13.69 -1.11
CA LEU A 666 0.24 14.42 -1.93
C LEU A 666 0.92 15.51 -2.77
N LEU A 667 1.80 16.31 -2.15
CA LEU A 667 2.52 17.35 -2.88
C LEU A 667 3.58 16.78 -3.83
N ALA A 668 4.51 15.97 -3.31
CA ALA A 668 5.68 15.52 -4.07
C ALA A 668 5.30 14.61 -5.24
N ASP A 669 4.39 13.67 -5.01
CA ASP A 669 4.11 12.59 -5.94
C ASP A 669 2.85 12.87 -6.77
N MET A 670 1.89 13.63 -6.25
CA MET A 670 0.62 13.90 -6.93
C MET A 670 0.40 15.39 -7.26
N SER A 671 1.25 16.29 -6.76
CA SER A 671 1.07 17.75 -6.94
C SER A 671 -0.29 18.26 -6.43
N VAL A 672 -0.81 17.60 -5.39
CA VAL A 672 -2.03 17.95 -4.67
C VAL A 672 -1.60 18.69 -3.40
N THR A 673 -2.10 19.93 -3.23
CA THR A 673 -1.82 20.72 -2.02
C THR A 673 -2.73 20.32 -0.87
N SER A 674 -2.35 20.71 0.35
CA SER A 674 -3.08 20.41 1.59
C SER A 674 -2.86 21.54 2.60
N PRO A 675 -3.55 21.58 3.76
CA PRO A 675 -3.30 22.59 4.78
C PRO A 675 -1.85 22.65 5.29
N VAL A 676 -1.13 21.52 5.27
CA VAL A 676 0.29 21.42 5.67
C VAL A 676 1.21 22.04 4.60
N TYR A 677 0.87 21.85 3.34
CA TYR A 677 1.62 22.34 2.17
C TYR A 677 0.65 23.05 1.21
N PRO A 678 0.34 24.34 1.47
CA PRO A 678 -0.76 25.04 0.82
C PRO A 678 -0.46 25.50 -0.61
N SER A 679 0.78 25.35 -1.08
CA SER A 679 1.19 25.75 -2.43
C SER A 679 2.10 24.70 -3.07
N ARG A 680 2.03 24.56 -4.40
CA ARG A 680 2.96 23.72 -5.16
C ARG A 680 4.40 24.22 -5.11
N GLU A 681 4.57 25.52 -4.88
CA GLU A 681 5.88 26.16 -4.72
C GLU A 681 6.63 25.66 -3.46
N CYS A 682 5.95 24.98 -2.52
CA CYS A 682 6.60 24.25 -1.43
C CYS A 682 7.62 23.21 -1.94
N LEU A 683 7.51 22.72 -3.19
CA LEU A 683 8.51 21.86 -3.83
C LEU A 683 9.87 22.54 -4.02
N ALA A 684 9.91 23.87 -4.10
CA ALA A 684 11.12 24.66 -4.16
C ALA A 684 11.71 24.97 -2.76
N GLY A 685 11.14 24.42 -1.69
CA GLY A 685 11.62 24.59 -0.32
C GLY A 685 10.78 25.58 0.51
N PRO A 686 11.08 25.70 1.82
CA PRO A 686 10.21 26.34 2.80
C PRO A 686 9.98 27.84 2.58
N LYS A 687 10.93 28.58 1.99
CA LYS A 687 10.74 30.02 1.71
C LYS A 687 9.61 30.28 0.72
N ASN A 688 9.34 29.33 -0.17
CA ASN A 688 8.32 29.43 -1.21
C ASN A 688 6.99 28.81 -0.80
N CYS A 689 6.95 28.15 0.36
CA CYS A 689 5.78 27.39 0.78
C CYS A 689 4.67 28.27 1.37
N LYS A 690 5.00 29.50 1.76
CA LYS A 690 4.05 30.49 2.26
C LYS A 690 3.67 31.45 1.13
N THR A 691 2.49 31.29 0.56
CA THR A 691 1.92 32.21 -0.44
C THR A 691 0.78 33.02 0.17
N ALA A 692 0.50 34.22 -0.38
CA ALA A 692 -0.64 35.03 0.05
C ALA A 692 -2.01 34.40 -0.29
N THR A 693 -2.05 33.48 -1.26
CA THR A 693 -3.24 32.74 -1.67
C THR A 693 -2.86 31.27 -1.86
N PRO A 694 -3.41 30.33 -1.06
CA PRO A 694 -3.21 28.90 -1.23
C PRO A 694 -3.71 28.39 -2.59
N ASP A 695 -3.02 27.40 -3.14
CA ASP A 695 -3.52 26.64 -4.28
C ASP A 695 -4.72 25.78 -3.85
N LYS A 696 -5.66 25.56 -4.78
CA LYS A 696 -6.73 24.58 -4.57
C LYS A 696 -6.13 23.18 -4.33
N GLY A 697 -6.47 22.60 -3.20
CA GLY A 697 -6.02 21.28 -2.75
C GLY A 697 -7.08 20.57 -1.91
N ILE A 698 -6.69 19.50 -1.25
CA ILE A 698 -7.58 18.81 -0.31
C ILE A 698 -7.80 19.68 0.94
N THR A 699 -8.96 19.51 1.54
CA THR A 699 -9.38 20.14 2.78
C THR A 699 -8.75 19.46 4.00
N GLU A 700 -8.83 20.13 5.16
CA GLU A 700 -8.42 19.55 6.44
C GLU A 700 -9.18 18.25 6.75
N ALA A 701 -10.49 18.22 6.49
CA ALA A 701 -11.31 17.03 6.71
C ALA A 701 -10.87 15.84 5.84
N GLU A 702 -10.49 16.09 4.58
CA GLU A 702 -9.98 15.05 3.69
C GLU A 702 -8.59 14.56 4.12
N LEU A 703 -7.71 15.47 4.56
CA LEU A 703 -6.39 15.09 5.09
C LEU A 703 -6.51 14.25 6.37
N VAL A 704 -7.45 14.59 7.25
CA VAL A 704 -7.78 13.78 8.44
C VAL A 704 -8.26 12.39 8.03
N LYS A 705 -9.15 12.28 7.05
CA LYS A 705 -9.63 10.97 6.55
C LYS A 705 -8.50 10.10 6.01
N ILE A 706 -7.61 10.67 5.19
CA ILE A 706 -6.41 9.97 4.69
C ILE A 706 -5.54 9.52 5.87
N THR A 707 -5.30 10.40 6.85
CA THR A 707 -4.49 10.08 8.03
C THR A 707 -5.12 8.95 8.86
N GLN A 708 -6.43 9.00 9.10
CA GLN A 708 -7.15 7.99 9.86
C GLN A 708 -7.15 6.62 9.19
N TYR A 709 -7.19 6.57 7.86
CA TYR A 709 -7.01 5.31 7.13
C TYR A 709 -5.64 4.69 7.40
N LEU A 710 -4.57 5.48 7.29
CA LEU A 710 -3.20 5.03 7.57
C LEU A 710 -3.00 4.61 9.03
N GLN A 711 -3.72 5.23 9.96
CA GLN A 711 -3.71 4.85 11.38
C GLN A 711 -4.40 3.50 11.61
N LEU A 712 -5.54 3.27 10.94
CA LEU A 712 -6.41 2.10 11.17
C LEU A 712 -6.08 0.88 10.30
N LEU A 713 -5.09 0.97 9.41
CA LEU A 713 -4.58 -0.17 8.64
C LEU A 713 -3.90 -1.20 9.55
N ALA A 714 -4.37 -2.44 9.46
CA ALA A 714 -3.85 -3.55 10.25
C ALA A 714 -2.61 -4.19 9.64
N VAL A 715 -2.06 -5.12 10.41
CA VAL A 715 -0.94 -5.99 10.04
C VAL A 715 -1.43 -7.44 10.10
N PRO A 716 -1.09 -8.30 9.14
CA PRO A 716 -1.44 -9.73 9.25
C PRO A 716 -0.74 -10.40 10.42
N ALA A 717 -1.40 -11.37 11.06
CA ALA A 717 -0.73 -12.26 11.99
C ALA A 717 0.35 -13.10 11.28
N GLN A 718 1.40 -13.48 12.02
CA GLN A 718 2.45 -14.34 11.50
C GLN A 718 1.88 -15.73 11.19
N ARG A 719 2.22 -16.25 10.01
CA ARG A 719 1.82 -17.57 9.50
C ARG A 719 2.79 -18.65 9.97
N SER A 720 2.67 -19.05 11.23
CA SER A 720 3.57 -20.01 11.87
C SER A 720 2.87 -21.28 12.37
N LEU A 721 1.54 -21.33 12.29
CA LEU A 721 0.74 -22.49 12.72
C LEU A 721 0.16 -23.23 11.53
N THR A 722 0.14 -24.55 11.61
CA THR A 722 -0.53 -25.40 10.62
C THR A 722 -2.03 -25.32 10.82
N SER A 723 -2.75 -24.90 9.77
CA SER A 723 -4.21 -24.88 9.78
C SER A 723 -4.81 -26.28 9.65
N GLY A 724 -5.93 -26.51 10.32
CA GLY A 724 -6.67 -27.77 10.29
C GLY A 724 -7.55 -27.94 9.05
N PHE A 725 -6.95 -27.87 7.86
CA PHE A 725 -7.66 -28.13 6.60
C PHE A 725 -8.27 -29.54 6.58
N PRO A 726 -9.48 -29.72 6.03
CA PRO A 726 -10.12 -31.03 5.89
C PRO A 726 -9.17 -32.06 5.24
N LYS A 727 -9.24 -33.34 5.65
CA LYS A 727 -8.32 -34.35 5.11
C LYS A 727 -8.51 -34.49 3.59
N GLY A 728 -7.41 -34.38 2.85
CA GLY A 728 -7.40 -34.43 1.39
C GLY A 728 -7.57 -33.05 0.73
N VAL A 729 -7.86 -32.00 1.49
CA VAL A 729 -7.86 -30.62 1.00
C VAL A 729 -6.46 -30.04 1.09
N ALA A 730 -5.97 -29.50 -0.02
CA ALA A 730 -4.67 -28.86 -0.07
C ALA A 730 -4.70 -27.53 0.71
N PRO A 731 -3.70 -27.25 1.57
CA PRO A 731 -3.61 -25.94 2.20
C PRO A 731 -3.35 -24.86 1.15
N LEU A 732 -3.80 -23.64 1.43
CA LEU A 732 -3.37 -22.47 0.65
C LEU A 732 -1.85 -22.36 0.76
N LYS A 733 -1.16 -22.09 -0.35
CA LYS A 733 0.32 -21.96 -0.38
C LYS A 733 0.86 -21.01 0.69
N ASP A 734 0.08 -19.98 1.00
CA ASP A 734 0.41 -18.96 1.99
C ASP A 734 0.27 -19.47 3.45
N LEU A 735 -0.59 -20.45 3.68
CA LEU A 735 -0.81 -21.13 4.97
C LEU A 735 -0.14 -22.51 5.05
N ASP A 736 0.52 -22.94 3.98
CA ASP A 736 1.34 -24.16 3.92
C ASP A 736 2.71 -23.90 4.56
N VAL A 737 2.71 -23.88 5.88
CA VAL A 737 3.86 -23.48 6.69
C VAL A 737 4.48 -24.69 7.36
N ASN A 738 5.80 -24.66 7.55
CA ASN A 738 6.54 -25.62 8.35
C ASN A 738 6.93 -24.98 9.69
N PRO A 739 6.20 -25.24 10.79
CA PRO A 739 6.45 -24.58 12.07
C PRO A 739 7.87 -24.81 12.61
N THR A 740 8.44 -26.00 12.38
CA THR A 740 9.81 -26.32 12.79
C THR A 740 10.84 -25.43 12.09
N GLN A 741 10.68 -25.21 10.78
CA GLN A 741 11.55 -24.30 10.04
C GLN A 741 11.34 -22.84 10.47
N VAL A 742 10.10 -22.41 10.71
CA VAL A 742 9.82 -21.04 11.18
C VAL A 742 10.47 -20.76 12.53
N VAL A 743 10.36 -21.68 13.49
CA VAL A 743 11.01 -21.55 14.81
C VAL A 743 12.53 -21.55 14.68
N ARG A 744 13.10 -22.44 13.87
CA ARG A 744 14.55 -22.47 13.60
C ARG A 744 15.02 -21.16 12.96
N GLY A 745 14.28 -20.64 11.98
CA GLY A 745 14.57 -19.38 11.31
C GLY A 745 14.52 -18.17 12.25
N ALA A 746 13.53 -18.11 13.14
CA ALA A 746 13.43 -17.08 14.16
C ALA A 746 14.63 -17.10 15.13
N ALA A 747 15.09 -18.29 15.52
CA ALA A 747 16.30 -18.44 16.33
C ALA A 747 17.54 -17.94 15.58
N LEU A 748 17.72 -18.36 14.31
CA LEU A 748 18.82 -17.91 13.46
C LEU A 748 18.83 -16.39 13.26
N PHE A 749 17.66 -15.77 13.05
CA PHE A 749 17.51 -14.32 12.93
C PHE A 749 18.12 -13.57 14.14
N ASN A 750 17.87 -14.07 15.35
CA ASN A 750 18.45 -13.52 16.57
C ASN A 750 19.94 -13.86 16.72
N THR A 751 20.35 -15.10 16.48
CA THR A 751 21.76 -15.53 16.61
C THR A 751 22.68 -14.80 15.64
N MET A 752 22.22 -14.51 14.41
CA MET A 752 22.99 -13.72 13.45
C MET A 752 23.01 -12.22 13.77
N ARG A 753 22.21 -11.80 14.77
CA ARG A 753 22.02 -10.42 15.21
C ARG A 753 21.33 -9.53 14.18
N CYS A 754 20.46 -10.09 13.34
CA CYS A 754 19.55 -9.29 12.50
C CYS A 754 18.67 -8.38 13.38
N SER A 755 18.30 -8.88 14.57
CA SER A 755 17.51 -8.16 15.56
C SER A 755 18.21 -6.97 16.24
N ALA A 756 19.50 -6.75 15.97
CA ALA A 756 20.21 -5.56 16.46
C ALA A 756 19.62 -4.25 15.90
N CYS A 757 19.19 -4.27 14.63
CA CYS A 757 18.45 -3.17 13.99
C CYS A 757 16.96 -3.54 13.86
N HIS A 758 16.66 -4.76 13.39
CA HIS A 758 15.30 -5.25 13.24
C HIS A 758 14.72 -5.76 14.57
N THR A 759 14.62 -4.85 15.55
CA THR A 759 14.07 -5.10 16.88
C THR A 759 12.74 -5.83 16.76
N THR A 760 12.65 -7.01 17.36
CA THR A 760 11.54 -7.95 17.15
C THR A 760 10.22 -7.44 17.71
N GLU A 761 10.24 -6.79 18.87
CA GLU A 761 9.04 -6.42 19.62
C GLU A 761 9.12 -4.96 20.12
N MET A 762 7.97 -4.29 20.11
CA MET A 762 7.75 -2.95 20.66
C MET A 762 6.42 -2.90 21.42
N LYS A 763 6.26 -1.87 22.25
CA LYS A 763 5.00 -1.59 22.94
C LYS A 763 4.46 -0.23 22.50
N THR A 764 3.16 -0.16 22.22
CA THR A 764 2.49 1.12 21.95
C THR A 764 2.04 1.80 23.24
N GLY A 765 1.98 3.13 23.23
CA GLY A 765 1.57 3.94 24.38
C GLY A 765 0.06 4.07 24.55
N ALA A 766 -0.36 4.82 25.56
CA ALA A 766 -1.78 5.06 25.87
C ALA A 766 -2.34 6.37 25.29
N GLY A 767 -1.50 7.24 24.73
CA GLY A 767 -1.89 8.59 24.31
C GLY A 767 -2.52 8.72 22.93
N HIS A 768 -2.60 7.65 22.13
CA HIS A 768 -3.09 7.75 20.75
C HIS A 768 -4.63 7.81 20.67
N LEU A 769 -5.25 8.67 19.86
CA LEU A 769 -6.72 8.83 19.79
C LEU A 769 -7.53 7.56 19.45
N MET A 770 -6.95 6.66 18.66
CA MET A 770 -7.54 5.36 18.30
C MET A 770 -7.18 4.32 19.36
N ASP A 771 -8.19 3.76 20.03
CA ASP A 771 -8.04 2.79 21.12
C ASP A 771 -7.41 1.47 20.63
N GLU A 772 -7.67 1.10 19.38
CA GLU A 772 -7.10 -0.06 18.68
C GLU A 772 -5.58 -0.08 18.72
N LEU A 773 -4.95 1.10 18.76
CA LEU A 773 -3.51 1.26 18.67
C LEU A 773 -2.85 1.36 20.04
N ARG A 774 -3.62 1.34 21.13
CA ARG A 774 -3.11 1.59 22.49
C ARG A 774 -2.66 0.31 23.18
N ASN A 775 -1.58 0.43 23.96
CA ASN A 775 -1.09 -0.61 24.86
C ASN A 775 -0.93 -2.00 24.21
N GLN A 776 -0.59 -2.02 22.91
CA GLN A 776 -0.36 -3.23 22.15
C GLN A 776 1.09 -3.67 22.29
N THR A 777 1.31 -4.96 22.48
CA THR A 777 2.61 -5.59 22.19
C THR A 777 2.62 -5.96 20.70
N ILE A 778 3.48 -5.30 19.94
CA ILE A 778 3.57 -5.42 18.48
C ILE A 778 4.92 -6.00 18.06
N LYS A 779 4.98 -6.66 16.90
CA LYS A 779 6.19 -7.29 16.37
C LYS A 779 6.55 -6.76 14.97
N PRO A 780 7.02 -5.51 14.86
CA PRO A 780 7.27 -4.87 13.57
C PRO A 780 8.63 -5.23 12.95
N TYR A 781 9.57 -5.78 13.73
CA TYR A 781 10.95 -6.05 13.29
C TYR A 781 11.66 -4.79 12.76
N THR A 782 11.65 -3.73 13.57
CA THR A 782 12.29 -2.44 13.30
C THR A 782 12.54 -1.75 14.62
N ASP A 783 13.58 -0.94 14.72
CA ASP A 783 13.81 0.03 15.79
C ASP A 783 13.42 1.47 15.41
N LEU A 784 12.98 1.69 14.17
CA LEU A 784 12.70 3.00 13.56
C LEU A 784 13.90 3.96 13.52
N LEU A 785 15.11 3.49 13.80
CA LEU A 785 16.34 4.27 13.76
C LEU A 785 17.00 4.21 12.39
N LEU A 786 17.90 5.17 12.15
CA LEU A 786 18.79 5.20 11.00
C LEU A 786 20.03 4.34 11.26
N HIS A 787 20.41 3.55 10.27
CA HIS A 787 21.66 2.79 10.26
C HIS A 787 22.44 3.07 8.99
N ASP A 788 23.76 3.09 9.12
CA ASP A 788 24.65 3.11 7.96
C ASP A 788 24.61 1.74 7.27
N MET A 789 24.04 1.69 6.06
CA MET A 789 23.92 0.47 5.27
C MET A 789 25.07 0.28 4.27
N GLY A 790 26.11 1.11 4.37
CA GLY A 790 27.33 1.06 3.56
C GLY A 790 27.19 1.63 2.15
N ALA A 791 28.33 1.80 1.48
CA ALA A 791 28.42 2.44 0.16
C ALA A 791 27.57 1.75 -0.93
N GLY A 792 27.36 0.42 -0.84
CA GLY A 792 26.53 -0.31 -1.80
C GLY A 792 25.07 0.14 -1.80
N LEU A 793 24.55 0.65 -0.67
CA LEU A 793 23.19 1.15 -0.53
C LEU A 793 23.13 2.67 -0.34
N ALA A 794 24.25 3.38 -0.41
CA ALA A 794 24.25 4.83 -0.31
C ALA A 794 23.62 5.48 -1.55
N ASP A 795 22.83 6.52 -1.33
CA ASP A 795 22.54 7.55 -2.31
C ASP A 795 23.31 8.84 -1.96
N ASP A 796 23.16 9.92 -2.72
CA ASP A 796 23.79 11.21 -2.40
C ASP A 796 22.82 12.18 -1.70
N TYR A 797 21.61 11.71 -1.39
CA TYR A 797 20.52 12.57 -0.94
C TYR A 797 20.43 12.64 0.59
N THR A 798 20.56 13.85 1.12
CA THR A 798 20.45 14.10 2.56
C THR A 798 19.02 14.49 2.95
N GLU A 799 18.49 13.89 4.01
CA GLU A 799 17.23 14.31 4.64
C GLU A 799 17.43 14.61 6.12
N SER A 800 17.48 15.89 6.46
CA SER A 800 17.89 16.35 7.78
C SER A 800 19.27 15.78 8.12
N ARG A 801 19.41 14.96 9.17
CA ARG A 801 20.69 14.35 9.57
C ARG A 801 20.98 13.01 8.88
N ALA A 802 20.05 12.51 8.09
CA ALA A 802 20.24 11.26 7.34
C ALA A 802 21.06 11.52 6.07
N THR A 803 22.35 11.23 6.12
CA THR A 803 23.25 11.23 4.96
C THR A 803 22.93 10.08 4.01
N GLY A 804 23.68 9.99 2.91
CA GLY A 804 23.48 9.03 1.83
C GLY A 804 23.32 7.56 2.23
N SER A 805 24.22 7.06 3.08
CA SER A 805 24.21 5.66 3.51
C SER A 805 23.25 5.36 4.68
N LEU A 806 22.69 6.40 5.30
CA LEU A 806 21.77 6.26 6.41
C LEU A 806 20.35 5.96 5.93
N TRP A 807 19.83 4.82 6.37
CA TRP A 807 18.47 4.37 6.08
C TRP A 807 17.77 3.94 7.36
N ARG A 808 16.48 4.25 7.43
CA ARG A 808 15.62 3.77 8.51
C ARG A 808 15.42 2.27 8.37
N THR A 809 15.55 1.53 9.47
CA THR A 809 15.20 0.11 9.51
C THR A 809 13.74 -0.08 9.08
N ALA A 810 13.49 -0.74 7.96
CA ALA A 810 12.13 -0.97 7.48
C ALA A 810 11.44 -2.06 8.34
N PRO A 811 10.14 -1.93 8.69
CA PRO A 811 9.40 -3.01 9.34
C PRO A 811 9.33 -4.23 8.42
N LEU A 812 9.49 -5.43 8.98
CA LEU A 812 9.44 -6.69 8.23
C LEU A 812 8.08 -7.39 8.29
N TRP A 813 7.14 -6.90 9.11
CA TRP A 813 5.81 -7.49 9.16
C TRP A 813 5.11 -7.48 7.78
N GLY A 814 4.36 -8.52 7.47
CA GLY A 814 3.71 -8.72 6.17
C GLY A 814 4.66 -9.00 5.00
N ILE A 815 5.98 -9.04 5.17
CA ILE A 815 6.92 -9.19 4.03
C ILE A 815 6.65 -10.47 3.23
N GLY A 816 6.15 -11.53 3.87
CA GLY A 816 5.75 -12.79 3.25
C GLY A 816 4.53 -12.71 2.32
N TYR A 817 3.76 -11.62 2.38
CA TYR A 817 2.63 -11.35 1.49
C TYR A 817 2.97 -10.44 0.29
N THR A 818 4.20 -9.92 0.22
CA THR A 818 4.60 -8.92 -0.81
C THR A 818 4.29 -9.39 -2.24
N GLU A 819 4.59 -10.66 -2.56
CA GLU A 819 4.30 -11.24 -3.89
C GLU A 819 2.80 -11.29 -4.19
N ARG A 820 1.97 -11.66 -3.21
CA ARG A 820 0.51 -11.73 -3.37
C ARG A 820 -0.12 -10.37 -3.55
N VAL A 821 0.33 -9.40 -2.77
CA VAL A 821 -0.16 -8.02 -2.82
C VAL A 821 0.22 -7.35 -4.14
N MET A 822 1.42 -7.61 -4.66
CA MET A 822 1.83 -7.14 -5.99
C MET A 822 1.03 -7.82 -7.12
N GLY A 823 0.62 -9.08 -6.93
CA GLY A 823 -0.10 -9.89 -7.91
C GLY A 823 0.78 -10.41 -9.06
N ASP A 824 2.05 -10.01 -9.11
CA ASP A 824 3.06 -10.43 -10.08
C ASP A 824 4.43 -10.41 -9.41
N ALA A 825 4.99 -11.61 -9.17
CA ALA A 825 6.28 -11.76 -8.49
C ALA A 825 7.43 -11.09 -9.27
N ASN A 826 7.33 -10.95 -10.59
CA ASN A 826 8.38 -10.30 -11.40
C ASN A 826 8.45 -8.78 -11.21
N LYS A 827 7.44 -8.19 -10.55
CA LYS A 827 7.38 -6.77 -10.21
C LYS A 827 7.75 -6.50 -8.76
N VAL A 828 8.06 -7.53 -7.98
CA VAL A 828 8.48 -7.37 -6.58
C VAL A 828 9.93 -6.89 -6.52
N GLY A 829 10.18 -5.95 -5.60
CA GLY A 829 11.50 -5.47 -5.28
C GLY A 829 11.59 -5.06 -3.82
N TYR A 830 12.75 -5.32 -3.22
CA TYR A 830 13.07 -5.00 -1.83
C TYR A 830 14.12 -3.88 -1.77
N LEU A 831 14.35 -3.37 -0.55
CA LEU A 831 15.19 -2.21 -0.24
C LEU A 831 14.57 -0.87 -0.71
N HIS A 832 15.30 0.22 -0.49
CA HIS A 832 14.78 1.57 -0.67
C HIS A 832 14.43 1.88 -2.12
N ASP A 833 15.08 1.27 -3.10
CA ASP A 833 14.92 1.53 -4.53
C ASP A 833 14.43 0.30 -5.32
N GLY A 834 13.97 -0.75 -4.63
CA GLY A 834 13.43 -1.96 -5.27
C GLY A 834 14.46 -2.81 -6.02
N ARG A 835 15.77 -2.58 -5.83
CA ARG A 835 16.82 -3.25 -6.63
C ARG A 835 16.92 -4.76 -6.43
N ALA A 836 16.58 -5.23 -5.22
CA ALA A 836 16.71 -6.64 -4.85
C ALA A 836 15.45 -7.41 -5.26
N ARG A 837 15.60 -8.46 -6.06
CA ARG A 837 14.47 -9.24 -6.64
C ARG A 837 13.85 -10.21 -5.63
N ASN A 838 14.61 -10.60 -4.61
CA ASN A 838 14.19 -11.56 -3.60
C ASN A 838 14.86 -11.26 -2.24
N LEU A 839 14.43 -11.94 -1.19
CA LEU A 839 14.94 -11.74 0.18
C LEU A 839 16.43 -12.09 0.31
N THR A 840 16.94 -13.07 -0.43
CA THR A 840 18.37 -13.42 -0.42
C THR A 840 19.20 -12.26 -0.96
N GLU A 841 18.84 -11.70 -2.12
CA GLU A 841 19.50 -10.51 -2.67
C GLU A 841 19.40 -9.33 -1.70
N ALA A 842 18.23 -9.13 -1.07
CA ALA A 842 18.03 -8.05 -0.12
C ALA A 842 19.01 -8.16 1.07
N VAL A 843 19.15 -9.34 1.65
CA VAL A 843 20.13 -9.59 2.73
C VAL A 843 21.55 -9.38 2.22
N MET A 844 21.91 -9.88 1.04
CA MET A 844 23.26 -9.76 0.49
C MET A 844 23.69 -8.33 0.15
N TRP A 845 22.74 -7.42 -0.06
CA TRP A 845 23.01 -5.98 -0.21
C TRP A 845 23.40 -5.26 1.09
N HIS A 846 23.17 -5.86 2.26
CA HIS A 846 23.45 -5.21 3.54
C HIS A 846 24.97 -4.97 3.71
N GLY A 847 25.36 -3.72 3.90
CA GLY A 847 26.72 -3.30 4.25
C GLY A 847 26.72 -2.50 5.54
N GLY A 848 27.79 -1.71 5.76
CA GLY A 848 27.91 -0.82 6.93
C GLY A 848 27.70 -1.57 8.25
N GLU A 849 26.79 -1.05 9.09
CA GLU A 849 26.42 -1.63 10.39
C GLU A 849 25.87 -3.07 10.27
N ALA A 850 25.29 -3.44 9.13
CA ALA A 850 24.71 -4.77 8.91
C ALA A 850 25.69 -5.77 8.25
N LEU A 851 26.94 -5.36 7.99
CA LEU A 851 27.94 -6.17 7.30
C LEU A 851 28.21 -7.51 8.01
N ALA A 852 28.33 -7.50 9.33
CA ALA A 852 28.58 -8.70 10.12
C ALA A 852 27.41 -9.70 10.02
N ALA A 853 26.17 -9.22 10.14
CA ALA A 853 24.97 -10.05 10.01
C ALA A 853 24.83 -10.66 8.60
N ARG A 854 25.10 -9.87 7.54
CA ARG A 854 25.15 -10.37 6.16
C ARG A 854 26.16 -11.50 6.02
N ASN A 855 27.38 -11.31 6.51
CA ASN A 855 28.44 -12.31 6.37
C ASN A 855 28.07 -13.63 7.08
N ARG A 856 27.40 -13.56 8.24
CA ARG A 856 26.85 -14.75 8.91
C ARG A 856 25.78 -15.44 8.08
N PHE A 857 24.87 -14.68 7.44
CA PHE A 857 23.87 -15.25 6.52
C PHE A 857 24.52 -15.95 5.32
N ALA A 858 25.51 -15.31 4.69
CA ALA A 858 26.24 -15.89 3.56
C ALA A 858 26.96 -17.19 3.95
N ALA A 859 27.39 -17.31 5.20
CA ALA A 859 28.04 -18.48 5.76
C ALA A 859 27.08 -19.61 6.20
N LEU A 860 25.76 -19.39 6.21
CA LEU A 860 24.81 -20.41 6.65
C LEU A 860 24.78 -21.62 5.70
N PRO A 861 24.70 -22.85 6.24
CA PRO A 861 24.32 -24.02 5.47
C PRO A 861 22.95 -23.82 4.80
N THR A 862 22.73 -24.48 3.65
CA THR A 862 21.50 -24.33 2.86
C THR A 862 20.24 -24.56 3.68
N ALA A 863 20.19 -25.58 4.54
CA ALA A 863 19.03 -25.89 5.37
C ALA A 863 18.68 -24.77 6.35
N ASP A 864 19.69 -24.21 7.04
CA ASP A 864 19.50 -23.10 7.98
C ASP A 864 19.09 -21.81 7.24
N ARG A 865 19.65 -21.58 6.06
CA ARG A 865 19.25 -20.46 5.22
C ARG A 865 17.80 -20.57 4.75
N GLN A 866 17.35 -21.77 4.37
CA GLN A 866 15.93 -21.99 4.04
C GLN A 866 15.02 -21.82 5.25
N ALA A 867 15.45 -22.25 6.45
CA ALA A 867 14.70 -22.01 7.69
C ALA A 867 14.53 -20.51 7.98
N LEU A 868 15.60 -19.71 7.82
CA LEU A 868 15.51 -18.25 7.95
C LEU A 868 14.54 -17.65 6.91
N LEU A 869 14.63 -18.07 5.65
CA LEU A 869 13.72 -17.59 4.60
C LEU A 869 12.27 -18.01 4.86
N ALA A 870 12.02 -19.20 5.41
CA ALA A 870 10.70 -19.65 5.84
C ALA A 870 10.15 -18.77 6.98
N PHE A 871 11.00 -18.41 7.96
CA PHE A 871 10.63 -17.45 8.99
C PHE A 871 10.28 -16.09 8.39
N LEU A 872 11.11 -15.50 7.52
CA LEU A 872 10.80 -14.20 6.90
C LEU A 872 9.52 -14.26 6.06
N LYS A 873 9.27 -15.36 5.34
CA LYS A 873 8.03 -15.56 4.57
C LYS A 873 6.80 -15.82 5.46
N SER A 874 6.99 -16.20 6.72
CA SER A 874 5.89 -16.33 7.67
C SER A 874 5.40 -14.98 8.21
N LEU A 875 6.23 -13.93 8.14
CA LEU A 875 5.90 -12.58 8.60
C LEU A 875 4.91 -11.86 7.67
#